data_AF-A0A4S2MC15-F1
#
_entry.id   AF-A0A4S2MC15-F1
#
_cell.length_a   1.000
_cell.length_b   1.000
_cell.length_c   1.000
_cell.angle_alpha   90.00
_cell.angle_beta   90.00
_cell.angle_gamma   90.00
#
_symmetry.space_group_name_H-M   'P 1'
#
loop_
_entity.id
_entity.type
_entity.pdbx_description
1 polymer ?
#
loop_
_entity_poly.entity_id
_entity_poly.type
_entity_poly.pdbx_seq_one_letter_code
_entity_poly.pdbx_strand_id
1 'polypeptide(L)'
;MTTPSVDVVHLTETFIKVPCFALAYGAFSKLYENDGYVANQKPVLLSKLLALCTTLYKSQRVAANLLKQTELETTKSLKTILSCSLCHRLYLQPVVLFCGHTFCRNCVEGSFKCHACTECTTTGEVNDSLLITRSISHFYPDTIPLYELLRKSASMVRQGKYKEALELNNELLANFSHDARSFQAAAEAHFLTSNFAGALEIIDRGLQLHPDWPKFYFIRAQCLSRLGRNREALEYYFKCFLVYPYSDCLKRGVSQVFEEEIDQSDVSSWKRAVEYCAISQGPISDALSEMPEELRATIAIQPWMRFPPAPPCLLNYPASFELHYLNSSSADVSLNSTVVDSVRSELICGLCLRLLLYPCGLPCGHTFCRECIEQSLDYRPECPMCKGSMSQYVAAPDRGYCATLWKLVKFLLPEESAERQRLHEEEYTALSKVGIDPTADLPSMVCCLAFPGISCPLHIFEPRYRNMIRRSINSGSRRFGMFLPGSGSHGLSQVGVILHIRNCEILPDGRMLIDARGCARISVLSARVLDGCVAVRFDFYTDNPVKAEDCEAFRTLCENVHTMAATWLSTLPCSTRASMIPFYGGLPDLNSPSPEPTDRGAPMWVWWLVAVLPLNDQCRLKLLSLRDAHERVRKLMCILSRLLSEPFESDGRSSQGLSC
;
A
#
# COMPACT_ATOMS: atom_id res chain seq x y z
N MET A 1 -37.01 -31.37 2.69
CA MET A 1 -35.55 -31.58 2.64
C MET A 1 -34.87 -30.24 2.89
N THR A 2 -34.67 -29.91 4.16
CA THR A 2 -34.00 -28.70 4.62
C THR A 2 -32.51 -29.02 4.75
N THR A 3 -31.67 -28.27 4.05
CA THR A 3 -30.21 -28.31 4.20
C THR A 3 -29.85 -28.01 5.66
N PRO A 4 -29.06 -28.85 6.35
CA PRO A 4 -28.69 -28.58 7.74
C PRO A 4 -27.78 -27.35 7.77
N SER A 5 -28.18 -26.33 8.54
CA SER A 5 -27.38 -25.14 8.81
C SER A 5 -26.17 -25.54 9.64
N VAL A 6 -24.98 -25.25 9.11
CA VAL A 6 -23.71 -25.50 9.77
C VAL A 6 -23.60 -24.59 11.00
N ASP A 7 -23.58 -25.18 12.20
CA ASP A 7 -23.33 -24.47 13.45
C ASP A 7 -21.87 -23.99 13.47
N VAL A 8 -21.67 -22.69 13.25
CA VAL A 8 -20.36 -22.04 13.16
C VAL A 8 -19.59 -22.19 14.48
N VAL A 9 -20.27 -22.28 15.62
CA VAL A 9 -19.63 -22.44 16.94
C VAL A 9 -19.11 -23.87 17.10
N HIS A 10 -19.89 -24.87 16.68
CA HIS A 10 -19.49 -26.28 16.69
C HIS A 10 -18.36 -26.59 15.69
N LEU A 11 -18.37 -25.95 14.52
CA LEU A 11 -17.23 -26.00 13.59
C LEU A 11 -15.98 -25.42 14.25
N THR A 12 -16.10 -24.26 14.88
CA THR A 12 -14.98 -23.55 15.52
C THR A 12 -14.37 -24.36 16.67
N GLU A 13 -15.18 -25.02 17.50
CA GLU A 13 -14.68 -25.94 18.54
C GLU A 13 -14.00 -27.18 17.95
N THR A 14 -14.51 -27.71 16.85
CA THR A 14 -13.93 -28.86 16.13
C THR A 14 -12.59 -28.49 15.46
N PHE A 15 -12.46 -27.27 14.95
CA PHE A 15 -11.23 -26.72 14.36
C PHE A 15 -10.11 -26.48 15.37
N ILE A 16 -10.45 -26.31 16.65
CA ILE A 16 -9.50 -26.07 17.75
C ILE A 16 -9.03 -27.39 18.38
N LYS A 17 -9.88 -28.43 18.41
CA LYS A 17 -9.66 -29.65 19.22
C LYS A 17 -9.11 -30.88 18.45
N VAL A 18 -9.16 -30.91 17.12
CA VAL A 18 -8.85 -32.12 16.33
C VAL A 18 -7.49 -32.01 15.60
N PRO A 19 -6.67 -33.09 15.53
CA PRO A 19 -5.42 -33.11 14.76
C PRO A 19 -5.63 -32.59 13.34
N CYS A 20 -4.80 -31.62 12.92
CA CYS A 20 -4.84 -31.03 11.58
C CYS A 20 -4.76 -32.07 10.45
N PHE A 21 -4.17 -33.25 10.71
CA PHE A 21 -4.16 -34.37 9.79
C PHE A 21 -5.59 -34.88 9.50
N ALA A 22 -6.41 -35.15 10.51
CA ALA A 22 -7.78 -35.65 10.30
C ALA A 22 -8.70 -34.63 9.61
N LEU A 23 -8.54 -33.33 9.91
CA LEU A 23 -9.29 -32.23 9.27
C LEU A 23 -8.87 -32.00 7.82
N ALA A 24 -7.57 -32.11 7.53
CA ALA A 24 -7.08 -32.10 6.15
C ALA A 24 -7.70 -33.25 5.36
N TYR A 25 -7.58 -34.48 5.88
CA TYR A 25 -8.11 -35.67 5.23
C TYR A 25 -9.64 -35.60 5.04
N GLY A 26 -10.39 -35.12 6.04
CA GLY A 26 -11.84 -34.88 5.95
C GLY A 26 -12.24 -33.87 4.86
N ALA A 27 -11.52 -32.75 4.75
CA ALA A 27 -11.74 -31.76 3.70
C ALA A 27 -11.36 -32.27 2.30
N PHE A 28 -10.39 -33.19 2.21
CA PHE A 28 -9.97 -33.83 0.96
C PHE A 28 -11.00 -34.79 0.38
N SER A 29 -11.67 -35.60 1.21
CA SER A 29 -12.74 -36.50 0.75
C SER A 29 -13.85 -35.74 0.02
N LYS A 30 -14.27 -34.60 0.60
CA LYS A 30 -15.32 -33.74 0.03
C LYS A 30 -14.95 -33.08 -1.30
N LEU A 31 -13.64 -32.93 -1.57
CA LEU A 31 -13.12 -32.41 -2.83
C LEU A 31 -12.96 -33.49 -3.92
N TYR A 32 -13.02 -34.77 -3.56
CA TYR A 32 -12.87 -35.92 -4.47
C TYR A 32 -14.17 -36.72 -4.66
N GLU A 33 -15.28 -36.32 -4.04
CA GLU A 33 -16.62 -36.85 -4.34
C GLU A 33 -17.06 -36.57 -5.81
N ASN A 34 -16.44 -35.60 -6.50
CA ASN A 34 -16.90 -35.12 -7.82
C ASN A 34 -15.95 -35.33 -9.02
N ASP A 35 -14.66 -35.60 -8.83
CA ASP A 35 -13.70 -35.65 -9.95
C ASP A 35 -13.27 -37.08 -10.28
N GLY A 36 -13.61 -37.51 -11.50
CA GLY A 36 -13.26 -38.80 -12.06
C GLY A 36 -11.75 -39.08 -12.05
N TYR A 37 -11.42 -40.36 -12.03
CA TYR A 37 -10.08 -40.95 -11.86
C TYR A 37 -9.01 -40.34 -12.78
N VAL A 38 -8.18 -39.40 -12.27
CA VAL A 38 -6.99 -38.91 -12.97
C VAL A 38 -5.72 -39.41 -12.27
N ALA A 39 -4.84 -40.05 -13.03
CA ALA A 39 -3.51 -40.45 -12.57
C ALA A 39 -2.68 -39.20 -12.20
N ASN A 40 -1.96 -39.28 -11.06
CA ASN A 40 -1.10 -38.26 -10.43
C ASN A 40 -1.77 -37.33 -9.38
N GLN A 41 -2.31 -37.93 -8.30
CA GLN A 41 -2.96 -37.22 -7.19
C GLN A 41 -2.01 -36.46 -6.23
N LYS A 42 -0.71 -36.81 -6.17
CA LYS A 42 0.22 -36.28 -5.13
C LYS A 42 0.42 -34.75 -5.16
N PRO A 43 0.69 -34.10 -6.32
CA PRO A 43 0.95 -32.65 -6.33
C PRO A 43 -0.32 -31.82 -6.04
N VAL A 44 -1.47 -32.30 -6.49
CA VAL A 44 -2.78 -31.66 -6.23
C VAL A 44 -3.16 -31.79 -4.75
N LEU A 45 -2.92 -32.97 -4.16
CA LEU A 45 -3.09 -33.24 -2.74
C LEU A 45 -2.20 -32.30 -1.90
N LEU A 46 -0.92 -32.19 -2.25
CA LEU A 46 -0.01 -31.30 -1.55
C LEU A 46 -0.43 -29.82 -1.66
N SER A 47 -0.77 -29.34 -2.86
CA SER A 47 -1.21 -27.94 -3.06
C SER A 47 -2.41 -27.57 -2.19
N LYS A 48 -3.41 -28.46 -2.12
CA LYS A 48 -4.61 -28.25 -1.31
C LYS A 48 -4.31 -28.34 0.20
N LEU A 49 -3.35 -29.18 0.63
CA LEU A 49 -2.92 -29.28 2.04
C LEU A 49 -2.30 -27.96 2.50
N LEU A 50 -1.39 -27.42 1.68
CA LEU A 50 -0.75 -26.14 1.95
C LEU A 50 -1.75 -24.99 2.02
N ALA A 51 -2.76 -25.00 1.15
CA ALA A 51 -3.85 -24.01 1.18
C ALA A 51 -4.67 -24.11 2.47
N LEU A 52 -5.01 -25.32 2.91
CA LEU A 52 -5.72 -25.53 4.18
C LEU A 52 -4.90 -25.06 5.38
N CYS A 53 -3.62 -25.43 5.48
CA CYS A 53 -2.74 -24.94 6.56
C CYS A 53 -2.70 -23.41 6.60
N THR A 54 -2.65 -22.77 5.43
CA THR A 54 -2.69 -21.31 5.31
C THR A 54 -4.02 -20.74 5.83
N THR A 55 -5.15 -21.35 5.46
CA THR A 55 -6.49 -20.95 5.92
C THR A 55 -6.63 -21.13 7.43
N LEU A 56 -6.21 -22.28 7.99
CA LEU A 56 -6.25 -22.56 9.43
C LEU A 56 -5.43 -21.53 10.21
N TYR A 57 -4.20 -21.24 9.78
CA TYR A 57 -3.36 -20.21 10.38
C TYR A 57 -4.02 -18.82 10.36
N LYS A 58 -4.65 -18.44 9.24
CA LYS A 58 -5.38 -17.16 9.12
C LYS A 58 -6.58 -17.12 10.05
N SER A 59 -7.39 -18.17 10.11
CA SER A 59 -8.57 -18.26 10.98
C SER A 59 -8.18 -18.23 12.46
N GLN A 60 -7.14 -18.96 12.87
CA GLN A 60 -6.60 -18.92 14.23
C GLN A 60 -6.10 -17.51 14.59
N ARG A 61 -5.42 -16.82 13.66
CA ARG A 61 -5.02 -15.42 13.87
C ARG A 61 -6.21 -14.49 14.00
N VAL A 62 -7.25 -14.65 13.19
CA VAL A 62 -8.47 -13.84 13.27
C VAL A 62 -9.15 -14.05 14.62
N ALA A 63 -9.32 -15.31 15.05
CA ALA A 63 -9.88 -15.64 16.36
C ALA A 63 -9.03 -15.09 17.52
N ALA A 64 -7.72 -15.26 17.48
CA ALA A 64 -6.80 -14.71 18.48
C ALA A 64 -6.82 -13.17 18.52
N ASN A 65 -6.98 -12.52 17.37
CA ASN A 65 -7.13 -11.07 17.28
C ASN A 65 -8.48 -10.59 17.80
N LEU A 66 -9.56 -11.33 17.57
CA LEU A 66 -10.90 -11.03 18.10
C LEU A 66 -10.94 -11.19 19.62
N LEU A 67 -10.31 -12.24 20.16
CA LEU A 67 -10.15 -12.43 21.61
C LEU A 67 -9.27 -11.33 22.24
N LYS A 68 -8.28 -10.81 21.51
CA LYS A 68 -7.52 -9.61 21.93
C LYS A 68 -8.33 -8.32 21.86
N GLN A 69 -9.27 -8.19 20.92
CA GLN A 69 -10.12 -6.98 20.83
C GLN A 69 -11.03 -6.81 22.03
N THR A 70 -11.41 -7.90 22.71
CA THR A 70 -12.17 -7.85 23.97
C THR A 70 -11.34 -7.45 25.20
N GLU A 71 -10.00 -7.41 25.11
CA GLU A 71 -9.10 -7.05 26.23
C GLU A 71 -8.21 -5.82 25.97
N LEU A 72 -8.27 -5.16 24.81
CA LEU A 72 -7.26 -4.16 24.42
C LEU A 72 -7.80 -2.75 24.11
N GLU A 73 -8.45 -2.13 25.09
CA GLU A 73 -8.50 -0.66 25.19
C GLU A 73 -7.42 -0.08 26.12
N THR A 74 -6.59 -0.92 26.74
CA THR A 74 -5.57 -0.49 27.70
C THR A 74 -4.15 -0.81 27.21
N THR A 75 -3.39 0.25 26.86
CA THR A 75 -1.91 0.34 26.83
C THR A 75 -1.13 -0.69 26.00
N LYS A 76 -0.83 -0.39 24.72
CA LYS A 76 0.19 -1.12 23.95
C LYS A 76 1.58 -0.77 24.50
N SER A 77 2.23 -1.69 25.21
CA SER A 77 3.60 -1.51 25.72
C SER A 77 4.60 -1.23 24.59
N LEU A 78 5.68 -0.53 24.91
CA LEU A 78 6.77 -0.22 23.98
C LEU A 78 7.36 -1.49 23.33
N LYS A 79 7.48 -2.55 24.13
CA LYS A 79 7.95 -3.88 23.70
C LYS A 79 7.08 -4.42 22.57
N THR A 80 5.76 -4.25 22.67
CA THR A 80 4.80 -4.70 21.65
C THR A 80 4.95 -3.90 20.35
N ILE A 81 5.19 -2.59 20.44
CA ILE A 81 5.41 -1.72 19.27
C ILE A 81 6.69 -2.13 18.53
N LEU A 82 7.76 -2.40 19.27
CA LEU A 82 9.08 -2.77 18.72
C LEU A 82 9.24 -4.27 18.48
N SER A 83 8.14 -5.03 18.45
CA SER A 83 8.14 -6.46 18.16
C SER A 83 7.60 -6.80 16.77
N CYS A 84 8.20 -7.81 16.15
CA CYS A 84 7.77 -8.36 14.88
C CYS A 84 6.44 -9.11 15.02
N SER A 85 5.52 -8.90 14.09
CA SER A 85 4.21 -9.55 14.08
C SER A 85 4.23 -11.04 13.73
N LEU A 86 5.37 -11.55 13.24
CA LEU A 86 5.54 -12.96 12.86
C LEU A 86 6.25 -13.78 13.94
N CYS A 87 7.32 -13.25 14.53
CA CYS A 87 8.07 -13.96 15.58
C CYS A 87 7.78 -13.48 17.00
N HIS A 88 7.00 -12.39 17.17
CA HIS A 88 6.62 -11.81 18.46
C HIS A 88 7.78 -11.41 19.38
N ARG A 89 8.99 -11.24 18.80
CA ARG A 89 10.18 -10.75 19.49
C ARG A 89 10.54 -9.36 18.98
N LEU A 90 11.36 -8.65 19.76
CA LEU A 90 11.98 -7.39 19.34
C LEU A 90 12.63 -7.54 17.97
N TYR A 91 12.45 -6.54 17.11
CA TYR A 91 12.93 -6.64 15.73
C TYR A 91 14.44 -6.88 15.68
N LEU A 92 14.85 -7.96 15.02
CA LEU A 92 16.23 -8.21 14.63
C LEU A 92 16.36 -7.93 13.13
N GLN A 93 17.21 -6.97 12.77
CA GLN A 93 17.35 -6.49 11.38
C GLN A 93 15.98 -6.13 10.78
N PRO A 94 15.28 -5.14 11.38
CA PRO A 94 13.94 -4.74 10.92
C PRO A 94 14.01 -4.28 9.47
N VAL A 95 13.17 -4.81 8.59
CA VAL A 95 13.00 -4.33 7.22
C VAL A 95 11.62 -3.72 7.08
N VAL A 96 11.55 -2.54 6.45
CA VAL A 96 10.28 -1.87 6.13
C VAL A 96 9.98 -2.13 4.67
N LEU A 97 8.91 -2.89 4.40
CA LEU A 97 8.46 -3.16 3.04
C LEU A 97 7.83 -1.90 2.42
N PHE A 98 7.66 -1.86 1.10
CA PHE A 98 7.11 -0.67 0.41
C PHE A 98 5.67 -0.33 0.85
N CYS A 99 4.89 -1.32 1.27
CA CYS A 99 3.58 -1.11 1.88
C CYS A 99 3.62 -0.51 3.30
N GLY A 100 4.81 -0.32 3.89
CA GLY A 100 4.99 0.25 5.23
C GLY A 100 4.99 -0.76 6.38
N HIS A 101 4.75 -2.05 6.13
CA HIS A 101 4.84 -3.07 7.17
C HIS A 101 6.29 -3.41 7.51
N THR A 102 6.53 -3.63 8.80
CA THR A 102 7.86 -3.95 9.32
C THR A 102 7.93 -5.40 9.78
N PHE A 103 9.01 -6.09 9.43
CA PHE A 103 9.29 -7.46 9.86
C PHE A 103 10.78 -7.62 10.15
N CYS A 104 11.19 -8.67 10.87
CA CYS A 104 12.60 -9.06 10.88
C CYS A 104 12.99 -9.55 9.48
N ARG A 105 14.23 -9.27 9.02
CA ARG A 105 14.76 -9.74 7.73
C ARG A 105 14.53 -11.24 7.51
N ASN A 106 14.83 -12.04 8.53
CA ASN A 106 14.68 -13.50 8.45
C ASN A 106 13.21 -13.97 8.49
N CYS A 107 12.25 -13.10 8.81
CA CYS A 107 10.83 -13.45 8.85
C CYS A 107 10.09 -13.18 7.51
N VAL A 108 10.71 -12.50 6.55
CA VAL A 108 10.13 -12.21 5.22
C VAL A 108 10.93 -12.83 4.06
N GLU A 109 11.81 -13.79 4.38
CA GLU A 109 12.69 -14.60 3.51
C GLU A 109 12.59 -14.31 2.00
N GLY A 110 13.68 -13.78 1.41
CA GLY A 110 14.04 -13.81 -0.03
C GLY A 110 13.12 -13.08 -1.02
N SER A 111 11.81 -13.17 -0.82
CA SER A 111 10.77 -12.58 -1.66
C SER A 111 10.29 -11.22 -1.14
N PHE A 112 10.58 -10.85 0.11
CA PHE A 112 10.11 -9.61 0.74
C PHE A 112 8.59 -9.38 0.61
N LYS A 113 7.81 -10.47 0.55
CA LYS A 113 6.36 -10.41 0.48
C LYS A 113 5.77 -10.03 1.84
N CYS A 114 4.77 -9.17 1.82
CA CYS A 114 4.08 -8.79 3.04
C CYS A 114 3.13 -9.90 3.49
N HIS A 115 3.18 -10.24 4.78
CA HIS A 115 2.27 -11.21 5.40
C HIS A 115 1.07 -10.54 6.09
N ALA A 116 0.99 -9.21 6.03
CA ALA A 116 -0.08 -8.41 6.60
C ALA A 116 -1.05 -7.86 5.53
N CYS A 117 -0.57 -7.65 4.31
CA CYS A 117 -1.39 -7.23 3.18
C CYS A 117 -1.79 -8.45 2.34
N THR A 118 -3.04 -8.50 1.89
CA THR A 118 -3.52 -9.52 0.95
C THR A 118 -3.29 -9.16 -0.52
N GLU A 119 -3.04 -7.88 -0.81
CA GLU A 119 -3.04 -7.33 -2.17
C GLU A 119 -1.68 -6.75 -2.61
N CYS A 120 -0.74 -6.51 -1.68
CA CYS A 120 0.52 -5.90 -2.10
C CYS A 120 1.39 -6.93 -2.85
N THR A 121 1.69 -6.62 -4.11
CA THR A 121 2.55 -7.44 -4.97
C THR A 121 3.98 -6.94 -4.99
N THR A 122 4.23 -5.76 -4.43
CA THR A 122 5.51 -5.10 -4.57
C THR A 122 6.59 -5.73 -3.70
N THR A 123 7.66 -6.17 -4.36
CA THR A 123 8.84 -6.79 -3.76
C THR A 123 10.08 -6.08 -4.28
N GLY A 124 11.09 -5.96 -3.44
CA GLY A 124 12.33 -5.27 -3.79
C GLY A 124 13.37 -5.48 -2.69
N GLU A 125 14.64 -5.35 -3.04
CA GLU A 125 15.71 -5.42 -2.04
C GLU A 125 15.58 -4.26 -1.07
N VAL A 126 15.46 -4.60 0.22
CA VAL A 126 15.35 -3.63 1.31
C VAL A 126 16.47 -3.87 2.31
N ASN A 127 17.07 -2.77 2.75
CA ASN A 127 18.02 -2.71 3.86
C ASN A 127 17.29 -2.62 5.20
N ASP A 128 18.06 -2.81 6.27
CA ASP A 128 17.56 -2.70 7.62
C ASP A 128 17.15 -1.24 7.92
N SER A 129 16.01 -1.04 8.58
CA SER A 129 15.56 0.25 9.08
C SER A 129 16.51 0.71 10.17
N LEU A 130 17.25 1.78 9.88
CA LEU A 130 18.22 2.36 10.78
C LEU A 130 17.52 2.93 12.03
N LEU A 131 16.38 3.58 11.84
CA LEU A 131 15.65 4.25 12.91
C LEU A 131 15.09 3.23 13.92
N ILE A 132 14.42 2.17 13.46
CA ILE A 132 13.90 1.12 14.35
C ILE A 132 15.05 0.42 15.09
N THR A 133 16.15 0.14 14.38
CA THR A 133 17.34 -0.47 14.97
C THR A 133 17.91 0.39 16.09
N ARG A 134 18.10 1.70 15.85
CA ARG A 134 18.57 2.66 16.87
C ARG A 134 17.61 2.76 18.05
N SER A 135 16.30 2.85 17.81
CA SER A 135 15.30 2.88 18.88
C SER A 135 15.39 1.65 19.79
N ILE A 136 15.53 0.44 19.20
CA ILE A 136 15.71 -0.78 20.00
C ILE A 136 17.00 -0.73 20.81
N SER A 137 18.11 -0.25 20.25
CA SER A 137 19.38 -0.10 20.98
C SER A 137 19.28 0.87 22.17
N HIS A 138 18.49 1.94 22.05
CA HIS A 138 18.29 2.90 23.15
C HIS A 138 17.41 2.33 24.27
N PHE A 139 16.30 1.66 23.94
CA PHE A 139 15.36 1.16 24.94
C PHE A 139 15.74 -0.21 25.49
N TYR A 140 16.41 -1.05 24.72
CA TYR A 140 16.79 -2.42 25.10
C TYR A 140 18.29 -2.65 24.88
N PRO A 141 19.17 -1.91 25.57
CA PRO A 141 20.62 -2.01 25.39
C PRO A 141 21.15 -3.42 25.67
N ASP A 142 20.52 -4.16 26.59
CA ASP A 142 20.88 -5.54 26.93
C ASP A 142 20.72 -6.52 25.75
N THR A 143 19.94 -6.13 24.72
CA THR A 143 19.77 -6.94 23.51
C THR A 143 20.87 -6.71 22.47
N ILE A 144 21.68 -5.65 22.62
CA ILE A 144 22.74 -5.30 21.67
C ILE A 144 23.79 -6.43 21.57
N PRO A 145 24.36 -6.94 22.69
CA PRO A 145 25.37 -8.01 22.60
C PRO A 145 24.80 -9.28 21.96
N LEU A 146 23.55 -9.64 22.30
CA LEU A 146 22.85 -10.76 21.66
C LEU A 146 22.76 -10.56 20.13
N TYR A 147 22.37 -9.38 19.68
CA TYR A 147 22.16 -9.10 18.25
C TYR A 147 23.47 -9.08 17.48
N GLU A 148 24.54 -8.59 18.09
CA GLU A 148 25.87 -8.59 17.51
C GLU A 148 26.40 -10.02 17.34
N LEU A 149 26.30 -10.86 18.39
CA LEU A 149 26.70 -12.26 18.33
C LEU A 149 25.88 -13.05 17.32
N LEU A 150 24.55 -12.89 17.28
CA LEU A 150 23.68 -13.53 16.30
C LEU A 150 24.06 -13.13 14.86
N ARG A 151 24.37 -11.85 14.63
CA ARG A 151 24.78 -11.35 13.30
C ARG A 151 26.14 -11.91 12.88
N LYS A 152 27.10 -11.97 13.82
CA LYS A 152 28.43 -12.54 13.60
C LYS A 152 28.34 -14.03 13.28
N SER A 153 27.56 -14.79 14.07
CA SER A 153 27.26 -16.21 13.82
C SER A 153 26.66 -16.44 12.43
N ALA A 154 25.60 -15.69 12.08
CA ALA A 154 24.98 -15.78 10.76
C ALA A 154 25.96 -15.43 9.61
N SER A 155 26.88 -14.49 9.84
CA SER A 155 27.93 -14.14 8.88
C SER A 155 28.94 -15.28 8.68
N MET A 156 29.39 -15.90 9.78
CA MET A 156 30.30 -17.05 9.75
C MET A 156 29.67 -18.24 9.02
N VAL A 157 28.39 -18.52 9.29
CA VAL A 157 27.61 -19.55 8.58
C VAL A 157 27.58 -19.28 7.07
N ARG A 158 27.29 -18.03 6.65
CA ARG A 158 27.31 -17.65 5.22
C ARG A 158 28.68 -17.80 4.56
N GLN A 159 29.76 -17.62 5.32
CA GLN A 159 31.14 -17.79 4.87
C GLN A 159 31.60 -19.26 4.86
N GLY A 160 30.77 -20.21 5.29
CA GLY A 160 31.13 -21.63 5.40
C GLY A 160 31.99 -21.97 6.61
N LYS A 161 32.19 -21.03 7.54
CA LYS A 161 33.00 -21.22 8.76
C LYS A 161 32.19 -21.86 9.88
N TYR A 162 31.71 -23.08 9.66
CA TYR A 162 30.73 -23.71 10.55
C TYR A 162 31.27 -24.06 11.94
N LYS A 163 32.56 -24.42 12.05
CA LYS A 163 33.20 -24.74 13.34
C LYS A 163 33.32 -23.50 14.24
N GLU A 164 33.80 -22.39 13.69
CA GLU A 164 33.85 -21.10 14.40
C GLU A 164 32.45 -20.63 14.81
N ALA A 165 31.44 -20.84 13.95
CA ALA A 165 30.06 -20.51 14.26
C ALA A 165 29.50 -21.36 15.42
N LEU A 166 29.85 -22.64 15.50
CA LEU A 166 29.45 -23.50 16.62
C LEU A 166 30.04 -23.02 17.95
N GLU A 167 31.33 -22.70 17.98
CA GLU A 167 32.00 -22.16 19.18
C GLU A 167 31.31 -20.87 19.67
N LEU A 168 31.05 -19.95 18.74
CA LEU A 168 30.33 -18.70 19.03
C LEU A 168 28.89 -18.96 19.50
N ASN A 169 28.20 -19.94 18.93
CA ASN A 169 26.83 -20.28 19.32
C ASN A 169 26.76 -20.94 20.70
N ASN A 170 27.79 -21.68 21.12
CA ASN A 170 27.88 -22.21 22.48
C ASN A 170 28.05 -21.08 23.51
N GLU A 171 28.90 -20.08 23.20
CA GLU A 171 29.00 -18.85 23.99
C GLU A 171 27.64 -18.12 24.05
N LEU A 172 26.96 -18.02 22.92
CA LEU A 172 25.66 -17.35 22.80
C LEU A 172 24.58 -18.08 23.63
N LEU A 173 24.56 -19.41 23.64
CA LEU A 173 23.69 -20.22 24.50
C LEU A 173 24.05 -20.11 25.99
N ALA A 174 25.33 -19.95 26.32
CA ALA A 174 25.76 -19.76 27.71
C ALA A 174 25.32 -18.39 28.25
N ASN A 175 25.48 -17.34 27.44
CA ASN A 175 25.15 -15.96 27.83
C ASN A 175 23.65 -15.64 27.70
N PHE A 176 22.93 -16.29 26.78
CA PHE A 176 21.51 -16.05 26.48
C PHE A 176 20.72 -17.35 26.46
N SER A 177 20.76 -18.09 27.57
CA SER A 177 20.22 -19.45 27.73
C SER A 177 18.69 -19.57 27.63
N HIS A 178 17.96 -18.46 27.57
CA HIS A 178 16.51 -18.42 27.42
C HIS A 178 16.03 -17.77 26.10
N ASP A 179 16.90 -17.31 25.20
CA ASP A 179 16.47 -16.70 23.93
C ASP A 179 16.34 -17.75 22.80
N ALA A 180 15.19 -17.77 22.12
CA ALA A 180 14.89 -18.74 21.07
C ALA A 180 15.83 -18.66 19.86
N ARG A 181 16.35 -17.47 19.53
CA ARG A 181 17.26 -17.27 18.40
C ARG A 181 18.63 -17.86 18.70
N SER A 182 19.03 -17.88 19.96
CA SER A 182 20.25 -18.56 20.42
C SER A 182 20.19 -20.06 20.13
N PHE A 183 19.11 -20.72 20.57
CA PHE A 183 18.87 -22.13 20.27
C PHE A 183 18.76 -22.39 18.78
N GLN A 184 18.09 -21.51 18.03
CA GLN A 184 17.98 -21.64 16.58
C GLN A 184 19.36 -21.58 15.91
N ALA A 185 20.18 -20.57 16.22
CA ALA A 185 21.50 -20.41 15.62
C ALA A 185 22.39 -21.62 15.91
N ALA A 186 22.38 -22.11 17.15
CA ALA A 186 23.10 -23.31 17.55
C ALA A 186 22.61 -24.56 16.79
N ALA A 187 21.30 -24.80 16.74
CA ALA A 187 20.72 -25.94 16.02
C ALA A 187 21.04 -25.90 14.51
N GLU A 188 20.98 -24.72 13.87
CA GLU A 188 21.36 -24.53 12.47
C GLU A 188 22.84 -24.84 12.24
N ALA A 189 23.73 -24.40 13.14
CA ALA A 189 25.17 -24.69 13.03
C ALA A 189 25.48 -26.19 13.22
N HIS A 190 24.80 -26.86 14.15
CA HIS A 190 24.91 -28.33 14.31
C HIS A 190 24.42 -29.08 13.07
N PHE A 191 23.29 -28.64 12.49
CA PHE A 191 22.78 -29.21 11.25
C PHE A 191 23.78 -29.05 10.08
N LEU A 192 24.35 -27.86 9.92
CA LEU A 192 25.31 -27.56 8.84
C LEU A 192 26.65 -28.32 8.99
N THR A 193 27.01 -28.71 10.21
CA THR A 193 28.18 -29.58 10.47
C THR A 193 27.85 -31.08 10.42
N SER A 194 26.64 -31.45 9.97
CA SER A 194 26.14 -32.84 9.94
C SER A 194 26.05 -33.52 11.30
N ASN A 195 26.10 -32.76 12.40
CA ASN A 195 25.85 -33.27 13.75
C ASN A 195 24.34 -33.21 14.06
N PHE A 196 23.57 -34.11 13.44
CA PHE A 196 22.11 -34.14 13.59
C PHE A 196 21.66 -34.47 15.01
N ALA A 197 22.39 -35.33 15.73
CA ALA A 197 22.07 -35.66 17.12
C ALA A 197 22.16 -34.43 18.03
N GLY A 198 23.25 -33.65 17.93
CA GLY A 198 23.40 -32.40 18.67
C GLY A 198 22.33 -31.36 18.29
N ALA A 199 22.00 -31.25 16.99
CA ALA A 199 20.94 -30.33 16.55
C ALA A 199 19.58 -30.69 17.19
N LEU A 200 19.21 -31.98 17.23
CA LEU A 200 17.97 -32.45 17.84
C LEU A 200 17.93 -32.18 19.35
N GLU A 201 19.04 -32.38 20.07
CA GLU A 201 19.14 -32.10 21.51
C GLU A 201 18.92 -30.61 21.82
N ILE A 202 19.58 -29.73 21.05
CA ILE A 202 19.40 -28.27 21.18
C ILE A 202 17.94 -27.88 20.89
N ILE A 203 17.32 -28.49 19.87
CA ILE A 203 15.92 -28.25 19.54
C ILE A 203 14.98 -28.74 20.64
N ASP A 204 15.23 -29.90 21.23
CA ASP A 204 14.38 -30.43 22.31
C ASP A 204 14.44 -29.52 23.55
N ARG A 205 15.62 -29.03 23.90
CA ARG A 205 15.78 -27.98 24.94
C ARG A 205 15.08 -26.68 24.55
N GLY A 206 15.19 -26.27 23.28
CA GLY A 206 14.55 -25.07 22.76
C GLY A 206 13.02 -25.15 22.81
N LEU A 207 12.43 -26.27 22.41
CA LEU A 207 10.98 -26.51 22.39
C LEU A 207 10.38 -26.59 23.81
N GLN A 208 11.15 -27.02 24.81
CA GLN A 208 10.72 -26.95 26.22
C GLN A 208 10.49 -25.50 26.67
N LEU A 209 11.29 -24.56 26.14
CA LEU A 209 11.22 -23.14 26.50
C LEU A 209 10.32 -22.33 25.55
N HIS A 210 10.32 -22.64 24.26
CA HIS A 210 9.61 -21.92 23.20
C HIS A 210 8.91 -22.91 22.25
N PRO A 211 7.78 -23.50 22.67
CA PRO A 211 7.04 -24.49 21.88
C PRO A 211 6.40 -23.88 20.61
N ASP A 212 6.30 -22.57 20.51
CA ASP A 212 5.70 -21.84 19.40
C ASP A 212 6.72 -21.42 18.32
N TRP A 213 8.02 -21.74 18.49
CA TRP A 213 9.05 -21.27 17.56
C TRP A 213 9.10 -22.09 16.26
N PRO A 214 8.68 -21.55 15.09
CA PRO A 214 8.51 -22.34 13.87
C PRO A 214 9.80 -22.99 13.37
N LYS A 215 10.93 -22.28 13.55
CA LYS A 215 12.24 -22.73 13.05
C LYS A 215 12.72 -24.01 13.76
N PHE A 216 12.30 -24.28 15.00
CA PHE A 216 12.62 -25.54 15.66
C PHE A 216 12.00 -26.74 14.95
N TYR A 217 10.72 -26.63 14.58
CA TYR A 217 10.03 -27.66 13.80
C TYR A 217 10.68 -27.85 12.43
N PHE A 218 11.04 -26.74 11.76
CA PHE A 218 11.70 -26.80 10.45
C PHE A 218 13.07 -27.49 10.49
N ILE A 219 13.96 -27.09 11.40
CA ILE A 219 15.31 -27.66 11.51
C ILE A 219 15.22 -29.12 11.96
N ARG A 220 14.30 -29.47 12.86
CA ARG A 220 14.06 -30.85 13.29
C ARG A 220 13.65 -31.74 12.13
N ALA A 221 12.71 -31.28 11.30
CA ALA A 221 12.29 -31.98 10.10
C ALA A 221 13.48 -32.21 9.14
N GLN A 222 14.31 -31.19 8.93
CA GLN A 222 15.52 -31.33 8.11
C GLN A 222 16.51 -32.35 8.69
N CYS A 223 16.73 -32.36 10.01
CA CYS A 223 17.59 -33.34 10.68
C CYS A 223 17.03 -34.77 10.50
N LEU A 224 15.74 -34.97 10.74
CA LEU A 224 15.08 -36.28 10.60
C LEU A 224 15.13 -36.80 9.16
N SER A 225 14.94 -35.93 8.18
CA SER A 225 15.07 -36.30 6.77
C SER A 225 16.50 -36.73 6.42
N ARG A 226 17.52 -36.02 6.93
CA ARG A 226 18.92 -36.42 6.74
C ARG A 226 19.29 -37.72 7.45
N LEU A 227 18.56 -38.10 8.49
CA LEU A 227 18.68 -39.39 9.18
C LEU A 227 17.85 -40.52 8.52
N GLY A 228 17.18 -40.25 7.40
CA GLY A 228 16.32 -41.23 6.70
C GLY A 228 14.97 -41.47 7.37
N ARG A 229 14.62 -40.71 8.42
CA ARG A 229 13.32 -40.78 9.12
C ARG A 229 12.31 -39.84 8.48
N ASN A 230 12.08 -40.05 7.18
CA ASN A 230 11.37 -39.09 6.33
C ASN A 230 9.87 -38.95 6.68
N ARG A 231 9.19 -40.03 7.09
CA ARG A 231 7.79 -39.95 7.57
C ARG A 231 7.63 -39.05 8.80
N GLU A 232 8.57 -39.10 9.74
CA GLU A 232 8.60 -38.20 10.90
C GLU A 232 9.01 -36.78 10.50
N ALA A 233 9.90 -36.62 9.51
CA ALA A 233 10.23 -35.31 8.97
C ALA A 233 9.00 -34.59 8.39
N LEU A 234 8.14 -35.30 7.65
CA LEU A 234 6.89 -34.75 7.11
C LEU A 234 5.98 -34.20 8.20
N GLU A 235 5.82 -34.95 9.30
CA GLU A 235 5.09 -34.48 10.48
C GLU A 235 5.61 -33.11 10.95
N TYR A 236 6.92 -32.99 11.15
CA TYR A 236 7.52 -31.79 11.72
C TYR A 236 7.48 -30.62 10.73
N TYR A 237 7.54 -30.88 9.43
CA TYR A 237 7.27 -29.86 8.44
C TYR A 237 5.82 -29.36 8.47
N PHE A 238 4.83 -30.25 8.63
CA PHE A 238 3.43 -29.82 8.76
C PHE A 238 3.19 -29.05 10.07
N LYS A 239 3.84 -29.43 11.18
CA LYS A 239 3.85 -28.62 12.41
C LYS A 239 4.39 -27.22 12.15
N CYS A 240 5.50 -27.10 11.43
CA CYS A 240 6.04 -25.81 11.04
C CYS A 240 5.05 -25.01 10.17
N PHE A 241 4.33 -25.66 9.24
CA PHE A 241 3.35 -25.01 8.36
C PHE A 241 2.16 -24.43 9.12
N LEU A 242 1.71 -25.12 10.17
CA LEU A 242 0.59 -24.65 11.00
C LEU A 242 0.94 -23.39 11.78
N VAL A 243 2.19 -23.22 12.17
CA VAL A 243 2.66 -22.04 12.92
C VAL A 243 3.22 -20.96 11.98
N TYR A 244 3.73 -21.33 10.81
CA TYR A 244 4.32 -20.43 9.82
C TYR A 244 4.16 -20.94 8.37
N PRO A 245 3.00 -20.69 7.72
CA PRO A 245 2.67 -21.27 6.42
C PRO A 245 3.35 -20.59 5.23
N TYR A 246 4.15 -19.54 5.46
CA TYR A 246 4.58 -18.66 4.39
C TYR A 246 6.01 -18.89 3.89
N SER A 247 6.78 -19.81 4.48
CA SER A 247 8.13 -20.11 3.99
C SER A 247 8.09 -20.93 2.69
N ASP A 248 8.66 -20.39 1.62
CA ASP A 248 8.83 -21.12 0.36
C ASP A 248 9.89 -22.24 0.46
N CYS A 249 10.87 -22.08 1.35
CA CYS A 249 11.84 -23.14 1.67
C CYS A 249 11.13 -24.34 2.33
N LEU A 250 10.16 -24.06 3.22
CA LEU A 250 9.33 -25.09 3.83
C LEU A 250 8.46 -25.81 2.78
N LYS A 251 7.81 -25.08 1.85
CA LYS A 251 7.04 -25.69 0.75
C LYS A 251 7.88 -26.68 -0.05
N ARG A 252 9.09 -26.27 -0.45
CA ARG A 252 10.00 -27.13 -1.22
C ARG A 252 10.43 -28.36 -0.45
N GLY A 253 10.81 -28.21 0.82
CA GLY A 253 11.18 -29.33 1.69
C GLY A 253 10.06 -30.34 1.86
N VAL A 254 8.83 -29.88 2.13
CA VAL A 254 7.65 -30.76 2.19
C VAL A 254 7.43 -31.46 0.87
N SER A 255 7.46 -30.72 -0.24
CA SER A 255 7.19 -31.28 -1.56
C SER A 255 8.13 -32.42 -1.90
N GLN A 256 9.43 -32.23 -1.65
CA GLN A 256 10.43 -33.26 -1.92
C GLN A 256 10.18 -34.53 -1.10
N VAL A 257 10.06 -34.40 0.23
CA VAL A 257 9.89 -35.58 1.09
C VAL A 257 8.53 -36.25 0.88
N PHE A 258 7.49 -35.48 0.55
CA PHE A 258 6.15 -35.99 0.27
C PHE A 258 6.12 -36.81 -1.03
N GLU A 259 6.81 -36.35 -2.08
CA GLU A 259 6.90 -37.05 -3.35
C GLU A 259 7.64 -38.39 -3.20
N GLU A 260 8.73 -38.39 -2.42
CA GLU A 260 9.64 -39.53 -2.19
C GLU A 260 9.01 -40.62 -1.31
N GLU A 261 8.32 -40.26 -0.21
CA GLU A 261 7.87 -41.24 0.79
C GLU A 261 6.42 -41.69 0.69
N ILE A 262 5.54 -40.83 0.17
CA ILE A 262 4.09 -41.12 0.17
C ILE A 262 3.74 -41.81 -1.14
N ASP A 263 3.21 -43.03 -1.08
CA ASP A 263 2.81 -43.77 -2.28
C ASP A 263 1.28 -43.72 -2.53
N GLN A 264 0.83 -44.38 -3.62
CA GLN A 264 -0.61 -44.44 -3.94
C GLN A 264 -1.41 -45.30 -2.94
N SER A 265 -0.76 -46.23 -2.25
CA SER A 265 -1.37 -47.09 -1.23
C SER A 265 -1.64 -46.31 0.06
N ASP A 266 -0.74 -45.41 0.45
CA ASP A 266 -0.93 -44.46 1.55
C ASP A 266 -2.14 -43.57 1.26
N VAL A 267 -2.20 -42.98 0.06
CA VAL A 267 -3.33 -42.12 -0.38
C VAL A 267 -4.66 -42.88 -0.37
N SER A 268 -4.67 -44.13 -0.81
CA SER A 268 -5.86 -44.99 -0.81
C SER A 268 -6.31 -45.37 0.61
N SER A 269 -5.35 -45.63 1.50
CA SER A 269 -5.62 -45.95 2.91
C SER A 269 -6.18 -44.74 3.65
N TRP A 270 -5.66 -43.55 3.39
CA TRP A 270 -6.19 -42.30 3.93
C TRP A 270 -7.62 -42.04 3.44
N LYS A 271 -7.92 -42.29 2.16
CA LYS A 271 -9.28 -42.17 1.62
C LYS A 271 -10.28 -43.03 2.40
N ARG A 272 -9.96 -44.30 2.64
CA ARG A 272 -10.82 -45.25 3.38
C ARG A 272 -11.08 -44.81 4.82
N ALA A 273 -10.07 -44.27 5.48
CA ALA A 273 -10.22 -43.77 6.83
C ALA A 273 -11.12 -42.53 6.92
N VAL A 274 -11.11 -41.70 5.88
CA VAL A 274 -12.01 -40.54 5.82
C VAL A 274 -13.44 -40.97 5.55
N GLU A 275 -13.64 -41.92 4.63
CA GLU A 275 -14.96 -42.52 4.40
C GLU A 275 -15.54 -43.08 5.71
N TYR A 276 -14.71 -43.75 6.53
CA TYR A 276 -15.11 -44.20 7.86
C TYR A 276 -15.55 -43.03 8.77
N CYS A 277 -14.72 -41.99 8.91
CA CYS A 277 -15.03 -40.84 9.75
C CYS A 277 -16.24 -40.04 9.27
N ALA A 278 -16.52 -40.01 7.96
CA ALA A 278 -17.66 -39.31 7.37
C ALA A 278 -18.99 -40.04 7.62
N ILE A 279 -18.95 -41.37 7.77
CA ILE A 279 -20.11 -42.22 8.06
C ILE A 279 -20.45 -42.19 9.55
N SER A 280 -19.45 -42.01 10.43
CA SER A 280 -19.65 -41.88 11.88
C SER A 280 -20.45 -40.62 12.22
N GLN A 281 -21.69 -40.77 12.69
CA GLN A 281 -22.52 -39.66 13.18
C GLN A 281 -22.06 -39.25 14.58
N GLY A 282 -21.07 -38.35 14.67
CA GLY A 282 -20.54 -37.83 15.93
C GLY A 282 -19.30 -36.93 15.74
N PRO A 283 -18.70 -36.42 16.84
CA PRO A 283 -17.44 -35.69 16.79
C PRO A 283 -16.32 -36.52 16.16
N ILE A 284 -15.51 -35.93 15.28
CA ILE A 284 -14.40 -36.61 14.58
C ILE A 284 -13.42 -37.28 15.56
N SER A 285 -13.23 -36.72 16.75
CA SER A 285 -12.40 -37.30 17.83
C SER A 285 -12.82 -38.72 18.23
N ASP A 286 -14.12 -38.97 18.20
CA ASP A 286 -14.72 -40.20 18.70
C ASP A 286 -14.63 -41.27 17.60
N ALA A 287 -14.92 -40.88 16.35
CA ALA A 287 -14.71 -41.70 15.17
C ALA A 287 -13.25 -42.17 15.01
N LEU A 288 -12.27 -41.31 15.31
CA LEU A 288 -10.85 -41.65 15.27
C LEU A 288 -10.45 -42.64 16.39
N SER A 289 -11.10 -42.56 17.54
CA SER A 289 -10.83 -43.44 18.69
C SER A 289 -11.42 -44.84 18.50
N GLU A 290 -12.52 -44.95 17.75
CA GLU A 290 -13.21 -46.21 17.43
C GLU A 290 -12.78 -46.84 16.09
N MET A 291 -11.83 -46.21 15.37
CA MET A 291 -11.39 -46.67 14.05
C MET A 291 -10.69 -48.05 14.10
N PRO A 292 -10.93 -48.97 13.15
CA PRO A 292 -10.29 -50.29 13.13
C PRO A 292 -8.75 -50.21 13.16
N GLU A 293 -8.10 -51.13 13.89
CA GLU A 293 -6.65 -51.11 14.14
C GLU A 293 -5.81 -51.14 12.86
N GLU A 294 -6.30 -51.82 11.80
CA GLU A 294 -5.67 -51.88 10.48
C GLU A 294 -5.62 -50.51 9.77
N LEU A 295 -6.68 -49.71 9.88
CA LEU A 295 -6.73 -48.32 9.39
C LEU A 295 -5.96 -47.36 10.31
N ARG A 296 -5.95 -47.64 11.61
CA ARG A 296 -5.23 -46.87 12.63
C ARG A 296 -3.71 -47.10 12.58
N ALA A 297 -3.25 -48.24 12.05
CA ALA A 297 -1.84 -48.50 11.81
C ALA A 297 -1.31 -47.78 10.56
N THR A 298 -2.17 -47.54 9.56
CA THR A 298 -1.82 -46.84 8.31
C THR A 298 -1.89 -45.31 8.45
N ILE A 299 -2.79 -44.80 9.27
CA ILE A 299 -2.73 -43.44 9.78
C ILE A 299 -1.99 -43.50 11.11
N ALA A 300 -0.67 -43.39 11.12
CA ALA A 300 0.08 -43.43 12.37
C ALA A 300 -0.29 -42.23 13.28
N ILE A 301 -1.41 -42.28 14.00
CA ILE A 301 -1.87 -41.24 14.93
C ILE A 301 -1.04 -41.37 16.20
N GLN A 302 0.13 -40.75 16.20
CA GLN A 302 1.01 -40.77 17.36
C GLN A 302 0.39 -39.97 18.53
N PRO A 303 0.73 -40.24 19.80
CA PRO A 303 0.13 -39.59 20.96
C PRO A 303 0.21 -38.06 20.97
N TRP A 304 1.22 -37.47 20.32
CA TRP A 304 1.40 -36.03 20.15
C TRP A 304 0.63 -35.44 18.95
N MET A 305 0.01 -36.29 18.10
CA MET A 305 -0.95 -35.85 17.07
C MET A 305 -2.26 -35.40 17.71
N ARG A 306 -2.55 -35.84 18.94
CA ARG A 306 -3.43 -35.08 19.84
C ARG A 306 -2.66 -33.83 20.23
N PHE A 307 -3.30 -32.66 20.23
CA PHE A 307 -2.71 -31.48 20.88
C PHE A 307 -2.08 -31.94 22.19
N PRO A 308 -0.88 -31.46 22.61
CA PRO A 308 -0.37 -31.77 23.94
C PRO A 308 -1.56 -31.73 24.90
N PRO A 309 -1.79 -32.77 25.73
CA PRO A 309 -2.95 -32.79 26.62
C PRO A 309 -2.97 -31.41 27.21
N ALA A 310 -4.11 -30.72 27.06
CA ALA A 310 -4.26 -29.37 27.55
C ALA A 310 -3.45 -29.30 28.83
N PRO A 311 -2.40 -28.45 28.93
CA PRO A 311 -1.76 -28.28 30.23
C PRO A 311 -2.94 -28.06 31.19
N PRO A 312 -2.99 -28.72 32.36
CA PRO A 312 -4.20 -28.91 33.18
C PRO A 312 -4.86 -27.58 33.61
N CYS A 313 -5.43 -26.89 32.62
CA CYS A 313 -5.64 -25.45 32.58
C CYS A 313 -6.79 -25.08 31.61
N LEU A 314 -7.29 -25.95 30.72
CA LEU A 314 -8.46 -25.60 29.88
C LEU A 314 -9.80 -25.52 30.65
N LEU A 315 -9.80 -25.81 31.95
CA LEU A 315 -10.91 -25.51 32.87
C LEU A 315 -10.53 -24.50 33.96
N ASN A 316 -9.30 -23.97 33.90
CA ASN A 316 -8.77 -22.90 34.75
C ASN A 316 -7.80 -22.07 33.90
N TYR A 317 -8.31 -21.43 32.85
CA TYR A 317 -7.65 -20.28 32.24
C TYR A 317 -8.05 -19.10 33.11
N PRO A 318 -7.20 -18.59 34.03
CA PRO A 318 -7.43 -17.25 34.51
C PRO A 318 -7.24 -16.32 33.32
N ALA A 319 -7.78 -15.12 33.39
CA ALA A 319 -7.45 -13.99 32.50
C ALA A 319 -5.96 -13.56 32.60
N SER A 320 -5.04 -14.50 32.81
CA SER A 320 -3.60 -14.36 32.96
C SER A 320 -2.85 -15.10 31.83
N PHE A 321 -3.44 -15.15 30.62
CA PHE A 321 -2.69 -15.46 29.40
C PHE A 321 -1.94 -14.23 28.86
N GLU A 322 -1.70 -13.25 29.72
CA GLU A 322 -0.47 -12.47 29.74
C GLU A 322 0.37 -12.93 30.94
N LEU A 323 1.72 -12.89 30.78
CA LEU A 323 2.73 -12.68 31.84
C LEU A 323 3.77 -13.78 32.13
N HIS A 324 4.03 -14.79 31.29
CA HIS A 324 5.28 -15.57 31.45
C HIS A 324 6.43 -15.21 30.50
N TYR A 325 6.15 -14.68 29.30
CA TYR A 325 7.21 -14.24 28.36
C TYR A 325 7.36 -12.72 28.21
N LEU A 326 6.43 -11.94 28.77
CA LEU A 326 6.72 -10.55 29.12
C LEU A 326 7.63 -10.47 30.36
N ASN A 327 7.64 -11.50 31.22
CA ASN A 327 8.34 -11.52 32.51
C ASN A 327 9.60 -12.39 32.61
N SER A 328 10.09 -13.00 31.52
CA SER A 328 11.48 -13.50 31.52
C SER A 328 12.46 -12.34 31.30
N SER A 329 12.78 -11.68 32.42
CA SER A 329 13.97 -10.86 32.66
C SER A 329 14.30 -9.70 31.70
N SER A 330 13.30 -8.97 31.22
CA SER A 330 13.49 -7.52 30.97
C SER A 330 12.21 -6.84 31.42
N ALA A 331 12.24 -6.18 32.57
CA ALA A 331 11.14 -5.33 33.03
C ALA A 331 10.66 -4.43 31.87
N ASP A 332 9.37 -4.12 31.81
CA ASP A 332 8.92 -3.00 30.97
C ASP A 332 9.81 -1.82 31.33
N VAL A 333 10.59 -1.36 30.34
CA VAL A 333 11.58 -0.32 30.52
C VAL A 333 10.84 0.90 31.04
N SER A 334 11.20 1.38 32.22
CA SER A 334 10.69 2.66 32.69
C SER A 334 11.06 3.69 31.63
N LEU A 335 10.06 4.41 31.11
CA LEU A 335 10.25 5.46 30.12
C LEU A 335 11.06 6.59 30.77
N ASN A 336 12.38 6.42 30.81
CA ASN A 336 13.31 7.41 31.30
C ASN A 336 13.35 8.56 30.29
N SER A 337 13.08 9.78 30.76
CA SER A 337 13.06 10.99 29.94
C SER A 337 14.32 11.13 29.08
N THR A 338 15.50 10.83 29.63
CA THR A 338 16.78 10.91 28.89
C THR A 338 16.87 9.98 27.67
N VAL A 339 16.29 8.78 27.76
CA VAL A 339 16.26 7.80 26.65
C VAL A 339 15.24 8.24 25.61
N VAL A 340 14.08 8.72 26.06
CA VAL A 340 13.03 9.27 25.19
C VAL A 340 13.56 10.49 24.42
N ASP A 341 14.29 11.38 25.08
CA ASP A 341 14.90 12.57 24.46
C ASP A 341 15.96 12.20 23.41
N SER A 342 16.76 11.17 23.68
CA SER A 342 17.73 10.64 22.71
C SER A 342 17.02 10.14 21.45
N VAL A 343 15.95 9.34 21.61
CA VAL A 343 15.18 8.81 20.48
C VAL A 343 14.35 9.90 19.78
N ARG A 344 13.87 10.91 20.51
CA ARG A 344 13.16 12.07 19.95
C ARG A 344 13.99 12.76 18.88
N SER A 345 15.30 12.94 19.11
CA SER A 345 16.20 13.57 18.13
C SER A 345 16.32 12.78 16.82
N GLU A 346 16.21 11.45 16.89
CA GLU A 346 16.20 10.54 15.73
C GLU A 346 14.84 10.52 15.01
N LEU A 347 13.76 10.96 15.66
CA LEU A 347 12.40 11.02 15.09
C LEU A 347 12.11 12.31 14.31
N ILE A 348 13.14 13.09 14.00
CA ILE A 348 13.05 14.30 13.19
C ILE A 348 13.30 13.98 11.72
N CYS A 349 12.44 14.50 10.84
CA CYS A 349 12.58 14.35 9.40
C CYS A 349 13.76 15.16 8.88
N GLY A 350 14.73 14.51 8.21
CA GLY A 350 15.90 15.20 7.62
C GLY A 350 15.59 16.17 6.47
N LEU A 351 14.35 16.26 6.00
CA LEU A 351 13.93 17.18 4.93
C LEU A 351 13.22 18.41 5.46
N CYS A 352 12.24 18.25 6.36
CA CYS A 352 11.48 19.37 6.91
C CYS A 352 11.91 19.79 8.31
N LEU A 353 12.85 19.06 8.93
CA LEU A 353 13.39 19.32 10.26
C LEU A 353 12.34 19.39 11.38
N ARG A 354 11.16 18.80 11.13
CA ARG A 354 10.06 18.65 12.09
C ARG A 354 9.91 17.17 12.48
N LEU A 355 9.16 16.91 13.55
CA LEU A 355 8.76 15.56 13.94
C LEU A 355 8.16 14.80 12.74
N LEU A 356 8.57 13.53 12.58
CA LEU A 356 8.10 12.66 11.51
C LEU A 356 6.57 12.53 11.52
N LEU A 357 5.95 12.88 10.40
CA LEU A 357 4.52 12.73 10.16
C LEU A 357 4.32 11.69 9.05
N TYR A 358 3.58 10.61 9.35
CA TYR A 358 3.44 9.45 8.47
C TYR A 358 4.80 8.97 7.90
N PRO A 359 5.72 8.48 8.76
CA PRO A 359 7.10 8.17 8.39
C PRO A 359 7.19 7.09 7.31
N CYS A 360 7.84 7.33 6.17
CA CYS A 360 8.10 6.34 5.13
C CYS A 360 9.54 5.84 5.22
N GLY A 361 9.73 4.54 5.42
CA GLY A 361 11.04 3.88 5.35
C GLY A 361 11.40 3.57 3.89
N LEU A 362 12.55 4.06 3.44
CA LEU A 362 13.08 3.80 2.11
C LEU A 362 13.83 2.47 2.05
N PRO A 363 13.97 1.84 0.86
CA PRO A 363 14.75 0.60 0.70
C PRO A 363 16.19 0.72 1.18
N CYS A 364 16.79 1.91 1.22
CA CYS A 364 18.13 2.10 1.77
C CYS A 364 18.20 2.11 3.32
N GLY A 365 17.06 2.13 4.02
CA GLY A 365 16.96 2.15 5.48
C GLY A 365 16.68 3.53 6.11
N HIS A 366 16.76 4.62 5.33
CA HIS A 366 16.44 5.98 5.79
C HIS A 366 14.93 6.24 5.87
N THR A 367 14.50 7.14 6.76
CA THR A 367 13.09 7.45 7.01
C THR A 367 12.82 8.94 6.90
N PHE A 368 11.71 9.33 6.27
CA PHE A 368 11.26 10.72 6.11
C PHE A 368 9.74 10.81 6.26
N CYS A 369 9.18 12.01 6.39
CA CYS A 369 7.73 12.19 6.23
C CYS A 369 7.30 11.79 4.82
N ARG A 370 6.11 11.17 4.69
CA ARG A 370 5.55 10.75 3.40
C ARG A 370 5.61 11.84 2.33
N GLU A 371 5.11 13.03 2.64
CA GLU A 371 5.06 14.13 1.67
C GLU A 371 6.43 14.66 1.31
N CYS A 372 7.33 14.75 2.29
CA CYS A 372 8.68 15.24 2.06
C CYS A 372 9.42 14.34 1.09
N ILE A 373 9.32 13.01 1.26
CA ILE A 373 10.00 12.09 0.36
C ILE A 373 9.32 11.97 -1.00
N GLU A 374 7.98 12.01 -1.06
CA GLU A 374 7.25 12.06 -2.33
C GLU A 374 7.66 13.29 -3.16
N GLN A 375 7.75 14.47 -2.54
CA GLN A 375 8.20 15.70 -3.19
C GLN A 375 9.67 15.60 -3.63
N SER A 376 10.55 15.07 -2.78
CA SER A 376 11.97 14.94 -3.15
C SER A 376 12.18 13.99 -4.33
N LEU A 377 11.42 12.89 -4.40
CA LEU A 377 11.54 11.88 -5.45
C LEU A 377 11.01 12.34 -6.80
N ASP A 378 10.17 13.39 -6.85
CA ASP A 378 9.77 14.00 -8.13
C ASP A 378 10.95 14.64 -8.86
N TYR A 379 11.96 15.15 -8.13
CA TYR A 379 13.13 15.80 -8.71
C TYR A 379 14.24 14.82 -9.07
N ARG A 380 14.57 13.91 -8.14
CA ARG A 380 15.57 12.85 -8.35
C ARG A 380 15.11 11.57 -7.67
N PRO A 381 15.12 10.41 -8.36
CA PRO A 381 14.77 9.12 -7.78
C PRO A 381 15.92 8.55 -6.92
N GLU A 382 16.43 9.36 -6.00
CA GLU A 382 17.56 9.05 -5.12
C GLU A 382 17.18 9.37 -3.67
N CYS A 383 17.72 8.61 -2.72
CA CYS A 383 17.57 8.94 -1.32
C CYS A 383 18.24 10.29 -1.01
N PRO A 384 17.55 11.25 -0.35
CA PRO A 384 18.14 12.56 -0.03
C PRO A 384 19.41 12.47 0.82
N MET A 385 19.46 11.46 1.71
CA MET A 385 20.56 11.25 2.66
C MET A 385 21.75 10.49 2.07
N CYS A 386 21.54 9.30 1.48
CA CYS A 386 22.65 8.46 1.00
C CYS A 386 22.86 8.44 -0.51
N LYS A 387 22.01 9.12 -1.29
CA LYS A 387 22.03 9.12 -2.77
C LYS A 387 21.84 7.74 -3.41
N GLY A 388 21.46 6.72 -2.64
CA GLY A 388 21.09 5.41 -3.18
C GLY A 388 19.89 5.50 -4.12
N SER A 389 19.88 4.68 -5.17
CA SER A 389 18.80 4.67 -6.17
C SER A 389 17.48 4.18 -5.59
N MET A 390 16.41 4.92 -5.86
CA MET A 390 15.04 4.63 -5.43
C MET A 390 14.13 4.23 -6.61
N SER A 391 14.68 3.86 -7.77
CA SER A 391 13.88 3.57 -8.98
C SER A 391 12.83 2.47 -8.74
N GLN A 392 13.19 1.38 -8.04
CA GLN A 392 12.25 0.32 -7.69
C GLN A 392 11.15 0.81 -6.73
N TYR A 393 11.50 1.71 -5.81
CA TYR A 393 10.55 2.29 -4.86
C TYR A 393 9.59 3.26 -5.56
N VAL A 394 10.07 4.07 -6.51
CA VAL A 394 9.23 5.03 -7.26
C VAL A 394 8.26 4.29 -8.18
N ALA A 395 8.69 3.19 -8.79
CA ALA A 395 7.86 2.34 -9.65
C ALA A 395 6.82 1.51 -8.88
N ALA A 396 6.91 1.45 -7.55
CA ALA A 396 5.99 0.71 -6.70
C ALA A 396 4.59 1.37 -6.71
N PRO A 397 3.52 0.61 -7.01
CA PRO A 397 2.15 1.14 -6.92
C PRO A 397 1.78 1.46 -5.48
N ASP A 398 2.21 0.60 -4.54
CA ASP A 398 1.90 0.73 -3.11
C ASP A 398 3.10 1.32 -2.36
N ARG A 399 2.96 2.58 -1.93
CA ARG A 399 3.93 3.28 -1.06
C ARG A 399 3.25 3.71 0.23
N GLY A 400 3.34 2.86 1.25
CA GLY A 400 2.76 3.07 2.56
C GLY A 400 3.76 3.69 3.55
N TYR A 401 3.23 4.39 4.55
CA TYR A 401 4.04 4.83 5.69
C TYR A 401 4.30 3.65 6.64
N CYS A 402 5.44 3.67 7.32
CA CYS A 402 5.85 2.72 8.33
C CYS A 402 4.93 2.78 9.56
N ALA A 403 4.03 1.80 9.68
CA ALA A 403 3.07 1.73 10.78
C ALA A 403 3.75 1.58 12.16
N THR A 404 4.87 0.85 12.22
CA THR A 404 5.65 0.65 13.44
C THR A 404 6.24 1.97 13.94
N LEU A 405 6.87 2.74 13.05
CA LEU A 405 7.44 4.04 13.40
C LEU A 405 6.36 5.06 13.76
N TRP A 406 5.22 5.03 13.07
CA TRP A 406 4.12 5.92 13.42
C TRP A 406 3.54 5.64 14.81
N LYS A 407 3.40 4.36 15.18
CA LYS A 407 3.01 3.96 16.54
C LYS A 407 4.05 4.39 17.56
N LEU A 408 5.34 4.26 17.24
CA LEU A 408 6.44 4.68 18.11
C LEU A 408 6.41 6.19 18.37
N VAL A 409 6.25 7.02 17.32
CA VAL A 409 6.11 8.48 17.45
C VAL A 409 4.95 8.85 18.37
N LYS A 410 3.77 8.26 18.15
CA LYS A 410 2.57 8.52 18.97
C LYS A 410 2.70 8.06 20.41
N PHE A 411 3.40 6.95 20.63
CA PHE A 411 3.60 6.39 21.96
C PHE A 411 4.60 7.21 22.78
N LEU A 412 5.70 7.63 22.16
CA LEU A 412 6.77 8.36 22.86
C LEU A 412 6.48 9.87 22.99
N LEU A 413 5.83 10.46 21.98
CA LEU A 413 5.65 11.92 21.86
C LEU A 413 4.17 12.26 21.53
N PRO A 414 3.21 11.87 22.38
CA PRO A 414 1.78 11.99 22.08
C PRO A 414 1.37 13.43 21.80
N GLU A 415 1.74 14.38 22.67
CA GLU A 415 1.39 15.80 22.53
C GLU A 415 1.99 16.43 21.27
N GLU A 416 3.28 16.24 21.02
CA GLU A 416 3.94 16.78 19.83
C GLU A 416 3.43 16.14 18.54
N SER A 417 3.12 14.85 18.57
CA SER A 417 2.56 14.16 17.42
C SER A 417 1.15 14.67 17.10
N ALA A 418 0.32 14.91 18.13
CA ALA A 418 -1.01 15.48 17.97
C ALA A 418 -0.93 16.92 17.44
N GLU A 419 -0.04 17.74 18.00
CA GLU A 419 0.20 19.10 17.52
C GLU A 419 0.71 19.11 16.07
N ARG A 420 1.65 18.21 15.74
CA ARG A 420 2.15 18.08 14.36
C ARG A 420 1.06 17.69 13.37
N GLN A 421 0.14 16.81 13.77
CA GLN A 421 -1.05 16.44 12.98
C GLN A 421 -2.00 17.63 12.83
N ARG A 422 -2.31 18.35 13.91
CA ARG A 422 -3.18 19.53 13.89
C ARG A 422 -2.66 20.61 12.95
N LEU A 423 -1.38 20.97 13.05
CA LEU A 423 -0.75 21.95 12.16
C LEU A 423 -0.80 21.51 10.69
N HIS A 424 -0.62 20.22 10.44
CA HIS A 424 -0.73 19.68 9.08
C HIS A 424 -2.15 19.74 8.53
N GLU A 425 -3.16 19.43 9.34
CA GLU A 425 -4.57 19.53 8.98
C GLU A 425 -4.98 20.99 8.73
N GLU A 426 -4.44 21.94 9.50
CA GLU A 426 -4.64 23.38 9.28
C GLU A 426 -3.99 23.87 7.98
N GLU A 427 -2.75 23.47 7.71
CA GLU A 427 -2.06 23.71 6.42
C GLU A 427 -2.93 23.19 5.25
N TYR A 428 -3.46 21.97 5.36
CA TYR A 428 -4.32 21.36 4.34
C TYR A 428 -5.69 22.01 4.20
N THR A 429 -6.29 22.44 5.31
CA THR A 429 -7.57 23.17 5.32
C THR A 429 -7.43 24.53 4.67
N ALA A 430 -6.28 25.21 4.84
CA ALA A 430 -5.99 26.43 4.11
C ALA A 430 -5.83 26.15 2.60
N LEU A 431 -5.12 25.08 2.24
CA LEU A 431 -4.93 24.67 0.84
C LEU A 431 -6.20 24.18 0.14
N SER A 432 -7.22 23.71 0.87
CA SER A 432 -8.49 23.26 0.28
C SER A 432 -9.31 24.42 -0.31
N LYS A 433 -9.09 25.64 0.20
CA LYS A 433 -9.74 26.89 -0.24
C LYS A 433 -9.12 27.48 -1.51
N VAL A 434 -7.98 26.96 -1.96
CA VAL A 434 -7.27 27.44 -3.15
C VAL A 434 -8.17 27.39 -4.39
N GLY A 435 -8.25 28.51 -5.11
CA GLY A 435 -9.11 28.66 -6.29
C GLY A 435 -10.60 28.83 -5.97
N ILE A 436 -10.97 28.96 -4.70
CA ILE A 436 -12.31 29.36 -4.23
C ILE A 436 -12.21 30.70 -3.51
N ASP A 437 -11.27 30.81 -2.56
CA ASP A 437 -10.97 32.04 -1.82
C ASP A 437 -9.93 32.87 -2.60
N PRO A 438 -10.27 34.10 -3.04
CA PRO A 438 -9.35 34.98 -3.77
C PRO A 438 -8.11 35.41 -2.95
N THR A 439 -8.18 35.32 -1.62
CA THR A 439 -7.04 35.66 -0.74
C THR A 439 -5.97 34.56 -0.72
N ALA A 440 -6.35 33.32 -1.05
CA ALA A 440 -5.45 32.19 -1.14
C ALA A 440 -4.68 32.21 -2.47
N ASP A 441 -3.38 31.97 -2.37
CA ASP A 441 -2.51 31.91 -3.53
C ASP A 441 -2.83 30.69 -4.42
N LEU A 442 -3.17 30.97 -5.68
CA LEU A 442 -3.48 29.96 -6.68
C LEU A 442 -2.20 29.50 -7.40
N PRO A 443 -1.73 28.26 -7.18
CA PRO A 443 -0.61 27.73 -7.94
C PRO A 443 -1.03 27.60 -9.41
N SER A 444 -0.15 28.01 -10.31
CA SER A 444 -0.49 28.29 -11.69
C SER A 444 0.53 27.72 -12.67
N MET A 445 0.01 27.17 -13.77
CA MET A 445 0.77 26.77 -14.93
C MET A 445 0.73 27.89 -15.98
N VAL A 446 1.89 28.17 -16.56
CA VAL A 446 2.05 29.16 -17.63
C VAL A 446 2.45 28.39 -18.89
N CYS A 447 1.49 28.10 -19.76
CA CYS A 447 1.70 27.19 -20.89
C CYS A 447 0.77 27.49 -22.07
N CYS A 448 -0.54 27.36 -21.86
CA CYS A 448 -1.55 27.49 -22.92
C CYS A 448 -2.81 28.21 -22.42
N LEU A 449 -3.75 28.48 -23.33
CA LEU A 449 -5.07 29.00 -22.97
C LEU A 449 -6.02 27.89 -22.53
N ALA A 450 -6.83 28.21 -21.54
CA ALA A 450 -8.01 27.43 -21.15
C ALA A 450 -9.25 28.33 -21.20
N PHE A 451 -10.42 27.71 -21.28
CA PHE A 451 -11.71 28.41 -21.35
C PHE A 451 -12.69 27.82 -20.34
N PRO A 452 -13.56 28.65 -19.72
CA PRO A 452 -14.60 28.15 -18.84
C PRO A 452 -15.48 27.08 -19.52
N GLY A 453 -15.73 25.98 -18.82
CA GLY A 453 -16.55 24.86 -19.30
C GLY A 453 -15.83 23.83 -20.17
N ILE A 454 -14.67 24.18 -20.74
CA ILE A 454 -13.95 23.35 -21.73
C ILE A 454 -12.97 22.40 -21.04
N SER A 455 -12.87 21.16 -21.53
CA SER A 455 -11.88 20.18 -21.07
C SER A 455 -10.48 20.56 -21.53
N CYS A 456 -9.51 20.34 -20.66
CA CYS A 456 -8.10 20.65 -20.84
C CYS A 456 -7.31 19.41 -20.35
N PRO A 457 -7.17 18.38 -21.20
CA PRO A 457 -6.33 17.24 -20.89
C PRO A 457 -4.85 17.63 -20.95
N LEU A 458 -4.07 17.25 -19.95
CA LEU A 458 -2.66 17.63 -19.85
C LEU A 458 -1.79 16.43 -19.45
N HIS A 459 -0.60 16.36 -20.06
CA HIS A 459 0.46 15.45 -19.65
C HIS A 459 1.50 16.21 -18.82
N ILE A 460 1.54 15.91 -17.53
CA ILE A 460 2.36 16.59 -16.53
C ILE A 460 3.63 15.75 -16.30
N PHE A 461 4.76 16.25 -16.81
CA PHE A 461 6.05 15.59 -16.68
C PHE A 461 7.07 16.39 -15.84
N GLU A 462 6.96 17.71 -15.80
CA GLU A 462 7.90 18.54 -15.03
C GLU A 462 7.71 18.35 -13.50
N PRO A 463 8.79 18.15 -12.72
CA PRO A 463 8.71 17.90 -11.27
C PRO A 463 7.91 18.94 -10.47
N ARG A 464 8.09 20.23 -10.79
CA ARG A 464 7.37 21.33 -10.13
C ARG A 464 5.86 21.24 -10.28
N TYR A 465 5.38 20.86 -11.47
CA TYR A 465 3.96 20.72 -11.75
C TYR A 465 3.41 19.41 -11.21
N ARG A 466 4.20 18.32 -11.17
CA ARG A 466 3.82 17.08 -10.49
C ARG A 466 3.52 17.32 -9.00
N ASN A 467 4.39 18.06 -8.31
CA ASN A 467 4.15 18.44 -6.91
C ASN A 467 2.93 19.34 -6.76
N MET A 468 2.78 20.35 -7.63
CA MET A 468 1.60 21.23 -7.65
C MET A 468 0.29 20.44 -7.76
N ILE A 469 0.18 19.57 -8.75
CA ILE A 469 -1.02 18.76 -9.01
C ILE A 469 -1.30 17.80 -7.84
N ARG A 470 -0.26 17.13 -7.31
CA ARG A 470 -0.42 16.24 -6.14
C ARG A 470 -0.98 16.99 -4.94
N ARG A 471 -0.44 18.17 -4.62
CA ARG A 471 -0.95 19.00 -3.51
C ARG A 471 -2.38 19.47 -3.75
N SER A 472 -2.72 19.91 -4.97
CA SER A 472 -4.09 20.30 -5.31
C SER A 472 -5.08 19.14 -5.13
N ILE A 473 -4.71 17.92 -5.50
CA ILE A 473 -5.54 16.72 -5.32
C ILE A 473 -5.66 16.36 -3.84
N ASN A 474 -4.53 16.27 -3.12
CA ASN A 474 -4.51 15.84 -1.73
C ASN A 474 -5.20 16.84 -0.80
N SER A 475 -5.11 18.15 -1.08
CA SER A 475 -5.82 19.18 -0.30
C SER A 475 -7.33 19.20 -0.53
N GLY A 476 -7.81 18.48 -1.55
CA GLY A 476 -9.21 18.50 -1.97
C GLY A 476 -9.61 19.72 -2.79
N SER A 477 -8.77 20.74 -2.91
CA SER A 477 -9.07 21.92 -3.75
C SER A 477 -9.28 21.53 -5.21
N ARG A 478 -8.47 20.59 -5.70
CA ARG A 478 -8.38 20.11 -7.09
C ARG A 478 -8.29 21.25 -8.11
N ARG A 479 -7.80 22.42 -7.71
CA ARG A 479 -7.78 23.63 -8.53
C ARG A 479 -6.36 24.14 -8.75
N PHE A 480 -6.14 24.72 -9.92
CA PHE A 480 -4.91 25.43 -10.29
C PHE A 480 -5.21 26.47 -11.39
N GLY A 481 -4.35 27.47 -11.53
CA GLY A 481 -4.49 28.50 -12.56
C GLY A 481 -3.83 28.08 -13.89
N MET A 482 -4.42 28.47 -15.01
CA MET A 482 -3.83 28.33 -16.34
C MET A 482 -3.74 29.71 -17.00
N PHE A 483 -2.53 30.07 -17.44
CA PHE A 483 -2.23 31.35 -18.06
C PHE A 483 -1.42 31.16 -19.34
N LEU A 484 -1.61 32.05 -20.30
CA LEU A 484 -0.74 32.14 -21.47
C LEU A 484 0.56 32.86 -21.09
N PRO A 485 1.71 32.49 -21.66
CA PRO A 485 2.94 33.27 -21.50
C PRO A 485 2.74 34.74 -21.92
N GLY A 486 3.21 35.67 -21.09
CA GLY A 486 3.06 37.11 -21.29
C GLY A 486 4.36 37.87 -21.03
N SER A 487 4.40 39.14 -21.42
CA SER A 487 5.61 39.99 -21.32
C SER A 487 5.85 40.64 -19.95
N GLY A 488 5.01 40.34 -18.95
CA GLY A 488 5.10 40.93 -17.60
C GLY A 488 6.23 40.35 -16.74
N SER A 489 6.44 40.91 -15.54
CA SER A 489 7.53 40.55 -14.61
C SER A 489 7.57 39.08 -14.20
N HIS A 490 6.43 38.37 -14.27
CA HIS A 490 6.32 36.93 -13.96
C HIS A 490 5.96 36.07 -15.19
N GLY A 491 6.06 36.63 -16.40
CA GLY A 491 5.96 35.89 -17.65
C GLY A 491 4.56 35.37 -18.01
N LEU A 492 3.48 35.94 -17.46
CA LEU A 492 2.10 35.45 -17.63
C LEU A 492 1.11 36.54 -18.07
N SER A 493 -0.02 36.12 -18.65
CA SER A 493 -1.13 36.99 -19.07
C SER A 493 -1.92 37.56 -17.88
N GLN A 494 -2.43 38.78 -18.02
CA GLN A 494 -3.20 39.46 -16.95
C GLN A 494 -4.49 38.73 -16.57
N VAL A 495 -5.10 38.03 -17.53
CA VAL A 495 -6.29 37.20 -17.34
C VAL A 495 -5.92 35.74 -17.59
N GLY A 496 -6.45 34.85 -16.76
CA GLY A 496 -6.33 33.40 -16.88
C GLY A 496 -7.60 32.68 -16.45
N VAL A 497 -7.52 31.35 -16.36
CA VAL A 497 -8.67 30.51 -15.99
C VAL A 497 -8.28 29.55 -14.87
N ILE A 498 -9.16 29.43 -13.88
CA ILE A 498 -9.08 28.36 -12.88
C ILE A 498 -9.50 27.06 -13.55
N LEU A 499 -8.64 26.05 -13.52
CA LEU A 499 -8.94 24.69 -13.91
C LEU A 499 -9.27 23.83 -12.68
N HIS A 500 -10.26 22.96 -12.79
CA HIS A 500 -10.58 21.93 -11.80
C HIS A 500 -10.24 20.54 -12.35
N ILE A 501 -9.42 19.79 -11.60
CA ILE A 501 -8.97 18.44 -11.93
C ILE A 501 -10.10 17.45 -11.67
N ARG A 502 -10.60 16.82 -12.74
CA ARG A 502 -11.63 15.78 -12.67
C ARG A 502 -11.02 14.42 -12.41
N ASN A 503 -10.04 14.06 -13.22
CA ASN A 503 -9.35 12.78 -13.13
C ASN A 503 -7.84 12.98 -13.22
N CYS A 504 -7.09 12.06 -12.60
CA CYS A 504 -5.64 12.03 -12.62
C CYS A 504 -5.16 10.58 -12.61
N GLU A 505 -4.44 10.18 -13.65
CA GLU A 505 -3.74 8.91 -13.74
C GLU A 505 -2.24 9.14 -13.55
N ILE A 506 -1.63 8.41 -12.62
CA ILE A 506 -0.19 8.48 -12.35
C ILE A 506 0.48 7.30 -13.07
N LEU A 507 1.39 7.59 -13.99
CA LEU A 507 2.17 6.62 -14.72
C LEU A 507 3.26 5.99 -13.83
N PRO A 508 3.82 4.81 -14.18
CA PRO A 508 4.84 4.13 -13.36
C PRO A 508 6.13 4.93 -13.10
N ASP A 509 6.45 5.91 -13.96
CA ASP A 509 7.58 6.84 -13.76
C ASP A 509 7.18 8.11 -12.98
N GLY A 510 5.94 8.13 -12.49
CA GLY A 510 5.30 9.20 -11.74
C GLY A 510 4.83 10.39 -12.56
N ARG A 511 4.99 10.39 -13.89
CA ARG A 511 4.32 11.38 -14.76
C ARG A 511 2.80 11.25 -14.62
N MET A 512 2.06 12.32 -14.89
CA MET A 512 0.62 12.35 -14.62
C MET A 512 -0.15 12.72 -15.88
N LEU A 513 -1.20 11.98 -16.20
CA LEU A 513 -2.20 12.36 -17.19
C LEU A 513 -3.41 12.90 -16.42
N ILE A 514 -3.73 14.18 -16.64
CA ILE A 514 -4.85 14.82 -15.96
C ILE A 514 -5.92 15.23 -16.98
N ASP A 515 -7.18 15.03 -16.61
CA ASP A 515 -8.33 15.68 -17.25
C ASP A 515 -8.79 16.81 -16.32
N ALA A 516 -8.64 18.05 -16.80
CA ALA A 516 -9.06 19.24 -16.09
C ALA A 516 -10.17 19.95 -16.88
N ARG A 517 -11.00 20.74 -16.20
CA ARG A 517 -12.03 21.56 -16.85
C ARG A 517 -11.94 23.00 -16.37
N GLY A 518 -12.09 23.94 -17.30
CA GLY A 518 -12.16 25.36 -16.95
C GLY A 518 -13.39 25.68 -16.12
N CYS A 519 -13.19 26.45 -15.06
CA CYS A 519 -14.23 26.85 -14.12
C CYS A 519 -14.56 28.34 -14.26
N ALA A 520 -13.61 29.21 -13.97
CA ALA A 520 -13.86 30.65 -13.87
C ALA A 520 -12.67 31.43 -14.42
N ARG A 521 -12.95 32.58 -15.04
CA ARG A 521 -11.90 33.55 -15.37
C ARG A 521 -11.45 34.29 -14.12
N ILE A 522 -10.17 34.65 -14.12
CA ILE A 522 -9.52 35.38 -13.04
C ILE A 522 -8.56 36.43 -13.58
N SER A 523 -8.40 37.51 -12.84
CA SER A 523 -7.37 38.52 -13.07
C SER A 523 -6.27 38.43 -12.02
N VAL A 524 -5.05 38.73 -12.43
CA VAL A 524 -3.87 38.71 -11.56
C VAL A 524 -3.80 40.01 -10.76
N LEU A 525 -3.85 39.91 -9.43
CA LEU A 525 -3.59 41.03 -8.53
C LEU A 525 -2.09 41.12 -8.20
N SER A 526 -1.47 39.97 -7.92
CA SER A 526 -0.03 39.85 -7.74
C SER A 526 0.41 38.41 -8.01
N ALA A 527 1.69 38.22 -8.29
CA ALA A 527 2.27 36.90 -8.51
C ALA A 527 3.60 36.76 -7.77
N ARG A 528 3.91 35.55 -7.33
CA ARG A 528 5.20 35.18 -6.74
C ARG A 528 5.58 33.76 -7.14
N VAL A 529 6.83 33.36 -6.92
CA VAL A 529 7.27 31.98 -7.14
C VAL A 529 7.21 31.22 -5.82
N LEU A 530 6.52 30.08 -5.82
CA LEU A 530 6.43 29.16 -4.68
C LEU A 530 6.68 27.73 -5.18
N ASP A 531 7.65 27.03 -4.57
CA ASP A 531 8.05 25.66 -4.97
C ASP A 531 8.37 25.49 -6.48
N GLY A 532 8.91 26.55 -7.10
CA GLY A 532 9.25 26.58 -8.53
C GLY A 532 8.08 26.83 -9.48
N CYS A 533 6.86 26.95 -8.97
CA CYS A 533 5.66 27.32 -9.71
C CYS A 533 5.29 28.79 -9.46
N VAL A 534 4.60 29.41 -10.41
CA VAL A 534 4.03 30.74 -10.17
C VAL A 534 2.76 30.57 -9.33
N ALA A 535 2.68 31.28 -8.23
CA ALA A 535 1.50 31.38 -7.39
C ALA A 535 0.89 32.78 -7.56
N VAL A 536 -0.40 32.85 -7.83
CA VAL A 536 -1.13 34.06 -8.19
C VAL A 536 -2.14 34.40 -7.12
N ARG A 537 -2.12 35.63 -6.62
CA ARG A 537 -3.27 36.23 -5.93
C ARG A 537 -4.19 36.84 -6.97
N PHE A 538 -5.48 36.55 -6.87
CA PHE A 538 -6.41 36.81 -7.96
C PHE A 538 -7.69 37.48 -7.49
N ASP A 539 -8.47 37.97 -8.44
CA ASP A 539 -9.88 38.30 -8.28
C ASP A 539 -10.70 37.59 -9.37
N PHE A 540 -11.96 37.31 -9.09
CA PHE A 540 -12.86 36.69 -10.07
C PHE A 540 -13.18 37.69 -11.19
N TYR A 541 -12.96 37.27 -12.43
CA TYR A 541 -13.08 38.13 -13.59
C TYR A 541 -14.44 37.94 -14.28
N THR A 542 -15.42 38.74 -13.85
CA THR A 542 -16.82 38.63 -14.30
C THR A 542 -17.19 39.70 -15.32
N ASP A 543 -18.21 39.41 -16.13
CA ASP A 543 -18.73 40.37 -17.11
C ASP A 543 -19.48 41.52 -16.43
N ASN A 544 -19.52 42.65 -17.13
CA ASN A 544 -20.34 43.78 -16.77
C ASN A 544 -21.82 43.42 -17.00
N PRO A 545 -22.74 43.84 -16.11
CA PRO A 545 -24.15 43.59 -16.31
C PRO A 545 -24.64 44.28 -17.59
N VAL A 546 -25.41 43.56 -18.40
CA VAL A 546 -26.10 44.14 -19.55
C VAL A 546 -27.19 45.08 -19.03
N LYS A 547 -27.25 46.30 -19.59
CA LYS A 547 -28.28 47.26 -19.19
C LYS A 547 -29.66 46.75 -19.59
N ALA A 548 -30.67 47.03 -18.77
CA ALA A 548 -32.04 46.54 -19.00
C ALA A 548 -32.60 46.94 -20.39
N GLU A 549 -32.23 48.13 -20.87
CA GLU A 549 -32.61 48.66 -22.19
C GLU A 549 -32.01 47.86 -23.37
N ASP A 550 -30.84 47.25 -23.18
CA ASP A 550 -30.11 46.52 -24.21
C ASP A 550 -30.38 45.00 -24.18
N CYS A 551 -31.09 44.50 -23.16
CA CYS A 551 -31.29 43.06 -22.93
C CYS A 551 -31.96 42.35 -24.11
N GLU A 552 -32.98 42.96 -24.72
CA GLU A 552 -33.70 42.34 -25.84
C GLU A 552 -32.82 42.31 -27.10
N ALA A 553 -32.19 43.44 -27.42
CA ALA A 553 -31.25 43.53 -28.55
C ALA A 553 -30.08 42.55 -28.40
N PHE A 554 -29.55 42.40 -27.18
CA PHE A 554 -28.49 41.45 -26.87
C PHE A 554 -28.95 39.99 -26.99
N ARG A 555 -30.19 39.68 -26.61
CA ARG A 555 -30.77 38.33 -26.81
C ARG A 555 -30.86 37.99 -28.30
N THR A 556 -31.42 38.90 -29.11
CA THR A 556 -31.48 38.72 -30.57
C THR A 556 -30.10 38.56 -31.19
N LEU A 557 -29.11 39.34 -30.71
CA LEU A 557 -27.72 39.18 -31.15
C LEU A 557 -27.17 37.78 -30.82
N CYS A 558 -27.42 37.28 -29.60
CA CYS A 558 -27.00 35.93 -29.20
C CYS A 558 -27.64 34.84 -30.07
N GLU A 559 -28.95 34.92 -30.33
CA GLU A 559 -29.69 34.00 -31.21
C GLU A 559 -29.11 33.97 -32.63
N ASN A 560 -28.84 35.15 -33.19
CA ASN A 560 -28.24 35.29 -34.51
C ASN A 560 -26.85 34.67 -34.57
N VAL A 561 -25.97 34.98 -33.61
CA VAL A 561 -24.60 34.44 -33.58
C VAL A 561 -24.59 32.94 -33.35
N HIS A 562 -25.48 32.42 -32.50
CA HIS A 562 -25.62 30.98 -32.28
C HIS A 562 -26.07 30.25 -33.56
N THR A 563 -27.05 30.82 -34.28
CA THR A 563 -27.48 30.30 -35.58
C THR A 563 -26.35 30.34 -36.60
N MET A 564 -25.59 31.44 -36.68
CA MET A 564 -24.41 31.54 -37.55
C MET A 564 -23.35 30.50 -37.21
N ALA A 565 -23.13 30.21 -35.93
CA ALA A 565 -22.21 29.17 -35.50
C ALA A 565 -22.67 27.77 -35.96
N ALA A 566 -23.97 27.48 -35.86
CA ALA A 566 -24.55 26.23 -36.35
C ALA A 566 -24.41 26.10 -37.88
N THR A 567 -24.68 27.18 -38.62
CA THR A 567 -24.47 27.23 -40.08
C THR A 567 -23.00 27.03 -40.44
N TRP A 568 -22.08 27.74 -39.77
CA TRP A 568 -20.65 27.57 -40.01
C TRP A 568 -20.20 26.12 -39.75
N LEU A 569 -20.63 25.50 -38.64
CA LEU A 569 -20.34 24.09 -38.38
C LEU A 569 -20.89 23.17 -39.46
N SER A 570 -22.06 23.47 -40.03
CA SER A 570 -22.63 22.66 -41.11
C SER A 570 -21.80 22.74 -42.41
N THR A 571 -21.09 23.86 -42.64
CA THR A 571 -20.16 24.03 -43.77
C THR A 571 -18.86 23.25 -43.63
N LEU A 572 -18.43 22.90 -42.41
CA LEU A 572 -17.19 22.16 -42.20
C LEU A 572 -17.28 20.71 -42.69
N PRO A 573 -16.18 20.13 -43.22
CA PRO A 573 -16.12 18.71 -43.55
C PRO A 573 -16.49 17.81 -42.38
N CYS A 574 -17.14 16.68 -42.67
CA CYS A 574 -17.57 15.72 -41.65
C CYS A 574 -16.38 15.21 -40.79
N SER A 575 -15.22 15.01 -41.40
CA SER A 575 -13.98 14.63 -40.71
C SER A 575 -13.54 15.66 -39.67
N THR A 576 -13.57 16.95 -40.02
CA THR A 576 -13.24 18.05 -39.11
C THR A 576 -14.23 18.09 -37.95
N ARG A 577 -15.53 18.04 -38.22
CA ARG A 577 -16.55 18.00 -37.16
C ARG A 577 -16.37 16.80 -36.22
N ALA A 578 -16.15 15.61 -36.77
CA ALA A 578 -15.94 14.39 -35.99
C ALA A 578 -14.70 14.48 -35.09
N SER A 579 -13.63 15.13 -35.56
CA SER A 579 -12.40 15.31 -34.77
C SER A 579 -12.55 16.25 -33.56
N MET A 580 -13.54 17.15 -33.59
CA MET A 580 -13.77 18.13 -32.52
C MET A 580 -14.58 17.55 -31.36
N ILE A 581 -15.49 16.61 -31.64
CA ILE A 581 -16.44 16.05 -30.67
C ILE A 581 -15.76 15.48 -29.41
N PRO A 582 -14.65 14.71 -29.51
CA PRO A 582 -14.00 14.15 -28.32
C PRO A 582 -13.47 15.19 -27.34
N PHE A 583 -13.09 16.38 -27.81
CA PHE A 583 -12.45 17.41 -26.99
C PHE A 583 -13.44 18.51 -26.53
N TYR A 584 -14.37 18.90 -27.39
CA TYR A 584 -15.27 20.03 -27.14
C TYR A 584 -16.75 19.62 -27.02
N GLY A 585 -17.11 18.41 -27.45
CA GLY A 585 -18.51 18.02 -27.65
C GLY A 585 -19.17 18.73 -28.84
N GLY A 586 -20.49 18.58 -28.97
CA GLY A 586 -21.29 19.35 -29.93
C GLY A 586 -21.48 20.81 -29.50
N LEU A 587 -22.01 21.65 -30.40
CA LEU A 587 -22.38 23.03 -30.08
C LEU A 587 -23.42 23.02 -28.94
N PRO A 588 -23.15 23.66 -27.78
CA PRO A 588 -24.10 23.73 -26.69
C PRO A 588 -25.33 24.56 -27.03
N ASP A 589 -26.44 24.30 -26.34
CA ASP A 589 -27.68 25.06 -26.50
C ASP A 589 -27.50 26.55 -26.19
N LEU A 590 -28.31 27.39 -26.84
CA LEU A 590 -28.30 28.85 -26.65
C LEU A 590 -28.48 29.24 -25.17
N ASN A 591 -29.37 28.54 -24.47
CA ASN A 591 -29.67 28.76 -23.05
C ASN A 591 -28.80 27.91 -22.10
N SER A 592 -27.69 27.37 -22.59
CA SER A 592 -26.76 26.59 -21.76
C SER A 592 -26.29 27.41 -20.54
N PRO A 593 -26.22 26.80 -19.35
CA PRO A 593 -25.83 27.51 -18.15
C PRO A 593 -24.39 28.02 -18.27
N SER A 594 -24.11 29.14 -17.61
CA SER A 594 -22.73 29.61 -17.45
C SER A 594 -21.90 28.54 -16.73
N PRO A 595 -20.71 28.17 -17.24
CA PRO A 595 -19.79 27.31 -16.51
C PRO A 595 -19.08 28.04 -15.36
N GLU A 596 -19.13 29.38 -15.35
CA GLU A 596 -18.57 30.22 -14.30
C GLU A 596 -19.54 30.28 -13.10
N PRO A 597 -19.03 30.31 -11.85
CA PRO A 597 -19.85 30.21 -10.64
C PRO A 597 -20.78 31.41 -10.37
N THR A 598 -20.61 32.49 -11.13
CA THR A 598 -21.42 33.72 -11.01
C THR A 598 -22.54 33.74 -12.04
N ASP A 599 -23.66 34.37 -11.68
CA ASP A 599 -24.80 34.67 -12.56
C ASP A 599 -24.44 35.58 -13.76
N ARG A 600 -23.27 36.23 -13.72
CA ARG A 600 -22.75 37.14 -14.75
C ARG A 600 -21.77 36.49 -15.73
N GLY A 601 -21.66 35.17 -15.75
CA GLY A 601 -20.79 34.47 -16.71
C GLY A 601 -21.44 34.32 -18.08
N ALA A 602 -20.62 34.21 -19.13
CA ALA A 602 -21.15 33.94 -20.46
C ALA A 602 -21.71 32.50 -20.56
N PRO A 603 -22.78 32.26 -21.35
CA PRO A 603 -23.28 30.92 -21.63
C PRO A 603 -22.19 30.01 -22.19
N MET A 604 -22.30 28.70 -21.93
CA MET A 604 -21.27 27.73 -22.34
C MET A 604 -20.98 27.75 -23.85
N TRP A 605 -21.99 27.97 -24.69
CA TRP A 605 -21.81 28.02 -26.15
C TRP A 605 -20.86 29.14 -26.59
N VAL A 606 -20.77 30.25 -25.84
CA VAL A 606 -19.85 31.37 -26.14
C VAL A 606 -18.41 30.92 -25.97
N TRP A 607 -18.08 30.29 -24.84
CA TRP A 607 -16.73 29.79 -24.56
C TRP A 607 -16.35 28.63 -25.46
N TRP A 608 -17.32 27.77 -25.79
CA TRP A 608 -17.16 26.71 -26.78
C TRP A 608 -16.75 27.29 -28.14
N LEU A 609 -17.47 28.34 -28.59
CA LEU A 609 -17.18 28.98 -29.86
C LEU A 609 -15.80 29.63 -29.89
N VAL A 610 -15.40 30.34 -28.82
CA VAL A 610 -14.04 30.92 -28.70
C VAL A 610 -12.96 29.85 -28.79
N ALA A 611 -13.18 28.67 -28.18
CA ALA A 611 -12.22 27.57 -28.18
C ALA A 611 -12.09 26.90 -29.55
N VAL A 612 -13.21 26.72 -30.27
CA VAL A 612 -13.29 25.98 -31.52
C VAL A 612 -12.89 26.82 -32.75
N LEU A 613 -13.13 28.13 -32.72
CA LEU A 613 -12.80 28.98 -33.85
C LEU A 613 -11.28 28.92 -34.16
N PRO A 614 -10.88 28.95 -35.45
CA PRO A 614 -9.48 28.84 -35.89
C PRO A 614 -8.71 30.16 -35.69
N LEU A 615 -8.72 30.66 -34.44
CA LEU A 615 -8.10 31.90 -34.02
C LEU A 615 -6.72 31.63 -33.41
N ASN A 616 -5.81 32.58 -33.56
CA ASN A 616 -4.55 32.52 -32.82
C ASN A 616 -4.76 32.83 -31.32
N ASP A 617 -3.78 32.46 -30.49
CA ASP A 617 -3.91 32.59 -29.03
C ASP A 617 -4.04 34.05 -28.55
N GLN A 618 -3.45 35.02 -29.26
CA GLN A 618 -3.64 36.43 -28.91
C GLN A 618 -5.09 36.88 -29.11
N CYS A 619 -5.74 36.42 -30.17
CA CYS A 619 -7.15 36.72 -30.45
C CYS A 619 -8.06 36.08 -29.41
N ARG A 620 -7.80 34.80 -29.10
CA ARG A 620 -8.55 34.07 -28.07
C ARG A 620 -8.38 34.73 -26.70
N LEU A 621 -7.17 35.16 -26.34
CA LEU A 621 -6.90 35.89 -25.11
C LEU A 621 -7.63 37.24 -25.07
N LYS A 622 -7.69 37.98 -26.18
CA LYS A 622 -8.49 39.22 -26.28
C LYS A 622 -9.98 38.94 -26.01
N LEU A 623 -10.55 37.91 -26.63
CA LEU A 623 -11.95 37.51 -26.41
C LEU A 623 -12.20 37.07 -24.96
N LEU A 624 -11.27 36.31 -24.37
CA LEU A 624 -11.32 35.89 -22.97
C LEU A 624 -11.30 37.10 -22.00
N SER A 625 -10.54 38.13 -22.36
CA SER A 625 -10.30 39.31 -21.52
C SER A 625 -11.42 40.38 -21.61
N LEU A 626 -12.36 40.26 -22.55
CA LEU A 626 -13.50 41.18 -22.64
C LEU A 626 -14.47 40.97 -21.47
N ARG A 627 -14.86 42.07 -20.82
CA ARG A 627 -15.94 42.11 -19.80
C ARG A 627 -17.28 42.58 -20.36
N ASP A 628 -17.28 43.22 -21.52
CA ASP A 628 -18.49 43.57 -22.24
C ASP A 628 -18.96 42.35 -23.04
N ALA A 629 -20.03 41.72 -22.56
CA ALA A 629 -20.62 40.56 -23.21
C ALA A 629 -21.17 40.89 -24.61
N HIS A 630 -21.72 42.09 -24.80
CA HIS A 630 -22.23 42.55 -26.08
C HIS A 630 -21.07 42.76 -27.08
N GLU A 631 -19.97 43.36 -26.65
CA GLU A 631 -18.79 43.49 -27.51
C GLU A 631 -18.20 42.13 -27.89
N ARG A 632 -18.09 41.21 -26.93
CA ARG A 632 -17.56 39.86 -27.18
C ARG A 632 -18.39 39.11 -28.22
N VAL A 633 -19.72 39.08 -28.07
CA VAL A 633 -20.61 38.41 -29.03
C VAL A 633 -20.60 39.10 -30.39
N ARG A 634 -20.52 40.44 -30.44
CA ARG A 634 -20.39 41.20 -31.70
C ARG A 634 -19.09 40.85 -32.44
N LYS A 635 -17.96 40.73 -31.74
CA LYS A 635 -16.70 40.28 -32.37
C LYS A 635 -16.80 38.86 -32.91
N LEU A 636 -17.44 37.95 -32.17
CA LEU A 636 -17.71 36.59 -32.64
C LEU A 636 -18.59 36.58 -33.90
N MET A 637 -19.60 37.45 -33.98
CA MET A 637 -20.41 37.66 -35.19
C MET A 637 -19.53 38.06 -36.38
N CYS A 638 -18.68 39.08 -36.22
CA CYS A 638 -17.80 39.54 -37.30
C CYS A 638 -16.84 38.44 -37.79
N ILE A 639 -16.29 37.65 -36.86
CA ILE A 639 -15.41 36.51 -37.18
C ILE A 639 -16.18 35.45 -37.97
N LEU A 640 -17.37 35.07 -37.52
CA LEU A 640 -18.21 34.09 -38.20
C LEU A 640 -18.67 34.56 -39.57
N SER A 641 -19.07 35.84 -39.71
CA SER A 641 -19.42 36.41 -41.02
C SER A 641 -18.27 36.28 -42.02
N ARG A 642 -17.04 36.55 -41.57
CA ARG A 642 -15.85 36.40 -42.42
C ARG A 642 -15.62 34.95 -42.82
N LEU A 643 -15.69 34.02 -41.86
CA LEU A 643 -15.56 32.57 -42.10
C LEU A 643 -16.64 31.99 -43.00
N LEU A 644 -17.84 32.57 -43.01
CA LEU A 644 -18.93 32.17 -43.91
C LEU A 644 -18.79 32.78 -45.31
N SER A 645 -18.05 33.89 -45.45
CA SER A 645 -17.83 34.58 -46.73
C SER A 645 -16.61 34.06 -47.51
N GLU A 646 -15.62 33.48 -46.84
CA GLU A 646 -14.41 32.91 -47.45
C GLU A 646 -14.52 31.37 -47.43
N PRO A 647 -14.48 30.66 -48.58
CA PRO A 647 -14.53 29.20 -48.60
C PRO A 647 -13.31 28.60 -47.88
N PHE A 648 -13.53 27.54 -47.10
CA PHE A 648 -12.47 26.86 -46.35
C PHE A 648 -11.47 26.20 -47.31
N GLU A 649 -10.38 26.91 -47.65
CA GLU A 649 -9.27 26.33 -48.42
C GLU A 649 -8.41 25.45 -47.53
N SER A 650 -8.32 24.16 -47.88
CA SER A 650 -7.53 23.15 -47.17
C SER A 650 -6.03 23.25 -47.46
N ASP A 651 -5.47 24.45 -47.55
CA ASP A 651 -4.05 24.62 -47.83
C ASP A 651 -3.27 24.60 -46.51
N GLY A 652 -2.47 23.54 -46.34
CA GLY A 652 -1.67 23.22 -45.16
C GLY A 652 -0.52 24.19 -44.86
N ARG A 653 -0.72 25.49 -45.01
CA ARG A 653 0.27 26.55 -44.77
C ARG A 653 -0.32 27.80 -44.11
N SER A 654 -0.93 27.65 -42.94
CA SER A 654 -0.86 28.72 -41.93
C SER A 654 -0.95 28.12 -40.52
N SER A 655 0.17 27.66 -40.00
CA SER A 655 0.32 27.23 -38.60
C SER A 655 0.13 28.37 -37.58
N GLN A 656 -0.44 29.51 -37.98
CA GLN A 656 -0.57 30.72 -37.15
C GLN A 656 -2.02 31.09 -36.83
N GLY A 657 -3.04 30.42 -37.38
CA GLY A 657 -4.46 30.75 -37.15
C GLY A 657 -4.84 32.16 -37.64
N LEU A 658 -6.14 32.48 -37.65
CA LEU A 658 -6.60 33.83 -38.01
C LEU A 658 -6.15 34.84 -36.95
N SER A 659 -5.50 35.93 -37.40
CA SER A 659 -5.22 37.11 -36.58
C SER A 659 -6.40 38.08 -36.57
N CYS A 660 -6.60 38.78 -35.45
CA CYS A 660 -7.71 39.69 -35.22
C CYS A 660 -7.61 40.97 -36.05
#